data_AF-T0QMA7-F1
#
_entry.id   AF-T0QMA7-F1
#
_cell.length_a   1.000
_cell.length_b   1.000
_cell.length_c   1.000
_cell.angle_alpha   90.00
_cell.angle_beta   90.00
_cell.angle_gamma   90.00
#
_symmetry.space_group_name_H-M   'P 1'
#
loop_
_entity.id
_entity.type
_entity.pdbx_description
1 polymer ?
#
loop_
_entity_poly.entity_id
_entity_poly.type
_entity_poly.pdbx_seq_one_letter_code
_entity_poly.pdbx_strand_id
1 'polypeptide(L)'
;MLKSDKSVPQYRTFDAPAKADAPHPQDTSNVFTWLSFDWVQPFLRVGNTRQLAPEDMWPLQEVNRVGRLAGEFKVVYEHHNKGILTSFFAIYWGRFIVLGFMQLFTVLADLYGPGYVLGEIIRAVEAPVLDTTYVLQLIGSLYVSQLINAFVKSHMNYMNDVIGIQFSSSLRSMLFEKALLLNASSKKEKTAGDIANLFSIDVINVMSFALSIHQIWIVPCQVGFVLYLLYKIIGWSIFVGLGVVAVILVINAVLAIMLGSEEERLFKLKDDRMKVVNEVFGAIQIIKFNAWEEKFQAKIRQLRAIELGSIARFFRIVIVLISFMNCTPVLVTVLDACALQSDLASLPAGDRTEIGQKGINLSGGQKARIALARACYSDADIFILDSPLSAVDAIVASEIFTKCFLGLLAKKTVLLVTHNPEIIESAAVARTLLVQDGQLIESTHDSPRTRQEATSAVTPLKARTPYWEESEIIEYPAPGPRHEMLVTPSLRTPYSYNAREMLYTPREPVAGESFEESGRLIADEERAEGRVSKEVVVAYLGAMGGCCTFVVIAFTTIAMQVLKVGSDLWLTRWANESEGEDAATFAASSELGMGIYAGLALGSCAMITLQTASVFVYGLRGSQKLFDAMLSSLLEAPMRFFDTNPIGRILNRFGDDVGSCDMGIPFSLGPILFEVSSAMFTLGTTLIITKWLGLLVLPLLVVYYKYGAFFLEPLREVNRIWKTTRSPLISLVSEGIDGSTTIRAFGDKQLRRFYRLHHRKIETFCECRFAYSCINQWFSIRIQLISNTIVALILLSIVFLHESLSPGIVGLLITYGLSIPGNLAYLVNIWSQLETSMISPERIHEYINIPKEGDRTTHAQLAPHWPTTGAVAFDNVSFRYKPNDPLVLQNVSFTVAGGEKIGIVGRTGAGKSSLMMALFRMNDVASGSISIDGVDIASVGLRTLRSHLAIIPQNPVLFKGTLRNYLDPFDEYDDAALWNVLRKVQMVDRVSQHDEKLLGPVDENGENFSVGERQMLCMARALLRQAKVVVLDEATAAIDHATDKVLQRVIRTEFATSTVLTIAHRLDTVLDCDRILVFDQGALAQSGTPQALVAAGDGIFFELVHEGGYMDKMTVHRTDEDEA
;
A
#
# COMPACT_ATOMS: atom_id res chain seq x y z
N MET A 1 -31.39 -19.42 22.81
CA MET A 1 -31.44 -20.86 23.17
C MET A 1 -30.60 -21.64 22.19
N LEU A 2 -29.57 -22.30 22.72
CA LEU A 2 -28.64 -23.19 22.02
C LEU A 2 -29.33 -24.45 21.49
N LYS A 3 -28.99 -24.87 20.27
CA LYS A 3 -28.72 -26.28 19.94
C LYS A 3 -27.99 -26.41 18.60
N SER A 4 -26.78 -26.95 18.71
CA SER A 4 -25.95 -27.51 17.65
C SER A 4 -26.56 -28.77 17.07
N ASP A 5 -26.51 -28.93 15.75
CA ASP A 5 -26.06 -30.17 15.10
C ASP A 5 -26.13 -30.00 13.57
N LYS A 6 -25.08 -29.38 13.02
CA LYS A 6 -24.59 -29.75 11.70
C LYS A 6 -23.08 -29.85 11.86
N SER A 7 -22.59 -31.08 11.79
CA SER A 7 -21.17 -31.41 11.71
C SER A 7 -20.51 -30.60 10.59
N VAL A 8 -19.94 -29.46 10.95
CA VAL A 8 -18.94 -28.77 10.13
C VAL A 8 -17.77 -29.76 10.05
N PRO A 9 -17.28 -30.12 8.85
CA PRO A 9 -16.11 -30.98 8.76
C PRO A 9 -14.98 -30.32 9.56
N GLN A 10 -14.53 -31.00 10.62
CA GLN A 10 -13.36 -30.62 11.39
C GLN A 10 -12.17 -30.63 10.42
N TYR A 11 -11.75 -29.44 9.97
CA TYR A 11 -10.54 -29.28 9.20
C TYR A 11 -9.37 -29.73 10.07
N ARG A 12 -8.60 -30.73 9.61
CA ARG A 12 -7.35 -31.16 10.26
C ARG A 12 -6.33 -30.04 10.10
N THR A 13 -6.13 -29.25 11.15
CA THR A 13 -5.46 -27.95 11.02
C THR A 13 -3.93 -28.00 10.98
N PHE A 14 -3.22 -29.08 11.34
CA PHE A 14 -1.74 -29.00 11.43
C PHE A 14 -0.92 -30.25 11.07
N ASP A 15 -1.50 -31.33 10.55
CA ASP A 15 -0.70 -32.48 10.09
C ASP A 15 -0.26 -32.30 8.62
N ALA A 16 0.65 -31.36 8.37
CA ALA A 16 1.30 -31.25 7.07
C ALA A 16 2.25 -32.45 6.87
N PRO A 17 2.10 -33.27 5.81
CA PRO A 17 3.14 -34.23 5.47
C PRO A 17 4.42 -33.47 5.13
N ALA A 18 5.55 -33.90 5.69
CA ALA A 18 6.87 -33.35 5.36
C ALA A 18 7.05 -33.24 3.83
N LYS A 19 7.62 -32.13 3.34
CA LYS A 19 7.95 -31.93 1.91
C LYS A 19 8.70 -33.16 1.40
N ALA A 20 8.00 -34.06 0.73
CA ALA A 20 8.62 -35.17 0.04
C ALA A 20 9.39 -34.57 -1.15
N ASP A 21 10.61 -35.04 -1.40
CA ASP A 21 11.42 -34.78 -2.60
C ASP A 21 10.76 -35.38 -3.85
N ALA A 22 9.49 -35.06 -4.09
CA ALA A 22 8.77 -35.46 -5.29
C ALA A 22 9.22 -34.55 -6.44
N PRO A 23 9.55 -35.11 -7.62
CA PRO A 23 9.85 -34.31 -8.81
C PRO A 23 8.68 -33.40 -9.16
N HIS A 24 8.97 -32.25 -9.77
CA HIS A 24 7.93 -31.29 -10.13
C HIS A 24 6.87 -31.97 -11.03
N PRO A 25 5.55 -31.81 -10.77
CA PRO A 25 4.52 -32.59 -11.46
C PRO A 25 4.55 -32.47 -12.99
N GLN A 26 5.00 -31.32 -13.49
CA GLN A 26 5.16 -31.09 -14.93
C GLN A 26 6.23 -32.00 -15.56
N ASP A 27 7.31 -32.32 -14.85
CA ASP A 27 8.43 -33.12 -15.36
C ASP A 27 8.04 -34.61 -15.47
N THR A 28 7.06 -35.03 -14.68
CA THR A 28 6.49 -36.39 -14.70
C THR A 28 5.24 -36.52 -15.59
N SER A 29 4.78 -35.42 -16.21
CA SER A 29 3.51 -35.40 -16.93
C SER A 29 3.64 -35.92 -18.37
N ASN A 30 2.66 -36.71 -18.80
CA ASN A 30 2.52 -37.10 -20.21
C ASN A 30 2.05 -35.91 -21.06
N VAL A 31 2.30 -35.95 -22.37
CA VAL A 31 1.96 -34.84 -23.30
C VAL A 31 0.49 -34.42 -23.22
N PHE A 32 -0.45 -35.37 -23.09
CA PHE A 32 -1.88 -35.07 -22.96
C PHE A 32 -2.21 -34.37 -21.63
N THR A 33 -1.67 -34.85 -20.53
CA THR A 33 -1.84 -34.22 -19.20
C THR A 33 -1.19 -32.85 -19.14
N TRP A 34 -0.06 -32.66 -19.84
CA TRP A 34 0.62 -31.38 -19.98
C TRP A 34 -0.24 -30.39 -20.77
N LEU A 35 -0.69 -30.79 -21.98
CA LEU A 35 -1.52 -29.95 -22.86
C LEU A 35 -2.85 -29.56 -22.20
N SER A 36 -3.44 -30.45 -21.42
CA SER A 36 -4.68 -30.18 -20.70
C SER A 36 -4.46 -29.56 -19.31
N PHE A 37 -3.23 -29.34 -18.85
CA PHE A 37 -2.92 -28.93 -17.47
C PHE A 37 -3.49 -29.87 -16.38
N ASP A 38 -3.86 -31.10 -16.71
CA ASP A 38 -4.57 -32.00 -15.78
C ASP A 38 -3.73 -32.42 -14.56
N TRP A 39 -2.40 -32.31 -14.67
CA TRP A 39 -1.45 -32.50 -13.58
C TRP A 39 -1.67 -31.51 -12.39
N VAL A 40 -2.42 -30.42 -12.58
CA VAL A 40 -2.82 -29.46 -11.54
C VAL A 40 -3.97 -29.99 -10.67
N GLN A 41 -4.77 -30.95 -11.17
CA GLN A 41 -5.99 -31.42 -10.51
C GLN A 41 -5.75 -32.00 -9.09
N PRO A 42 -4.68 -32.78 -8.80
CA PRO A 42 -4.42 -33.27 -7.45
C PRO A 42 -4.24 -32.13 -6.43
N PHE A 43 -3.56 -31.05 -6.82
CA PHE A 43 -3.39 -29.87 -5.98
C PHE A 43 -4.72 -29.17 -5.69
N LEU A 44 -5.57 -29.03 -6.71
CA LEU A 44 -6.93 -28.49 -6.52
C LEU A 44 -7.77 -29.35 -5.57
N ARG A 45 -7.66 -30.69 -5.65
CA ARG A 45 -8.35 -31.57 -4.69
C ARG A 45 -7.87 -31.34 -3.27
N VAL A 46 -6.56 -31.23 -3.04
CA VAL A 46 -6.02 -30.93 -1.70
C VAL A 46 -6.61 -29.63 -1.17
N GLY A 47 -6.58 -28.56 -1.96
CA GLY A 47 -7.13 -27.25 -1.57
C GLY A 47 -8.65 -27.20 -1.36
N ASN A 48 -9.41 -28.17 -1.87
CA ASN A 48 -10.85 -28.34 -1.56
C ASN A 48 -11.09 -29.24 -0.33
N THR A 49 -10.11 -30.07 0.06
CA THR A 49 -10.23 -30.97 1.22
C THR A 49 -9.73 -30.35 2.52
N ARG A 50 -8.69 -29.52 2.43
CA ARG A 50 -8.10 -28.81 3.56
C ARG A 50 -7.52 -27.48 3.12
N GLN A 51 -7.27 -26.61 4.09
CA GLN A 51 -6.57 -25.36 3.84
C GLN A 51 -5.15 -25.61 3.33
N LEU A 52 -4.75 -24.83 2.32
CA LEU A 52 -3.40 -24.86 1.79
C LEU A 52 -2.46 -24.06 2.71
N ALA A 53 -1.28 -24.62 2.95
CA ALA A 53 -0.18 -23.98 3.64
C ALA A 53 0.93 -23.61 2.64
N PRO A 54 1.85 -22.68 2.97
CA PRO A 54 2.99 -22.35 2.12
C PRO A 54 3.82 -23.58 1.71
N GLU A 55 3.86 -24.61 2.56
CA GLU A 55 4.59 -25.85 2.34
C GLU A 55 3.97 -26.73 1.23
N ASP A 56 2.68 -26.53 0.92
CA ASP A 56 1.96 -27.27 -0.11
C ASP A 56 2.27 -26.78 -1.54
N MET A 57 2.94 -25.63 -1.66
CA MET A 57 3.31 -25.09 -2.98
C MET A 57 4.37 -25.97 -3.66
N TRP A 58 4.25 -26.14 -4.98
CA TRP A 58 5.25 -26.87 -5.74
C TRP A 58 6.59 -26.12 -5.73
N PRO A 59 7.71 -26.80 -5.50
CA PRO A 59 9.02 -26.19 -5.65
C PRO A 59 9.25 -25.78 -7.11
N LEU A 60 9.90 -24.66 -7.36
CA LEU A 60 10.23 -24.25 -8.72
C LEU A 60 11.13 -25.29 -9.40
N GLN A 61 10.84 -25.58 -10.68
CA GLN A 61 11.75 -26.33 -11.56
C GLN A 61 13.14 -25.70 -11.55
N GLU A 62 14.19 -26.49 -11.78
CA GLU A 62 15.58 -25.98 -11.75
C GLU A 62 15.83 -24.82 -12.71
N VAL A 63 15.16 -24.83 -13.88
CA VAL A 63 15.22 -23.76 -14.89
C VAL A 63 14.59 -22.46 -14.37
N ASN A 64 13.67 -22.55 -13.41
CA ASN A 64 12.94 -21.41 -12.84
C ASN A 64 13.52 -20.93 -11.50
N ARG A 65 14.63 -21.52 -11.02
CA ARG A 65 15.24 -21.10 -9.75
C ARG A 65 15.96 -19.77 -9.88
N VAL A 66 15.76 -18.91 -8.88
CA VAL A 66 16.12 -17.49 -8.96
C VAL A 66 17.63 -17.31 -9.04
N GLY A 67 18.42 -18.11 -8.31
CA GLY A 67 19.88 -17.97 -8.30
C GLY A 67 20.52 -18.22 -9.66
N ARG A 68 20.01 -19.22 -10.40
CA ARG A 68 20.46 -19.54 -11.75
C ARG A 68 20.01 -18.47 -12.75
N LEU A 69 18.72 -18.13 -12.73
CA LEU A 69 18.12 -17.12 -13.62
C LEU A 69 18.80 -15.76 -13.47
N ALA A 70 19.01 -15.30 -12.24
CA ALA A 70 19.67 -14.02 -11.96
C ALA A 70 21.12 -14.02 -12.44
N GLY A 71 21.85 -15.14 -12.29
CA GLY A 71 23.19 -15.31 -12.80
C GLY A 71 23.27 -15.22 -14.33
N GLU A 72 22.44 -16.00 -15.03
CA GLU A 72 22.36 -15.99 -16.50
C GLU A 72 21.96 -14.60 -17.04
N PHE A 73 20.95 -13.97 -16.41
CA PHE A 73 20.49 -12.64 -16.80
C PHE A 73 21.58 -11.57 -16.60
N LYS A 74 22.32 -11.63 -15.48
CA LYS A 74 23.38 -10.67 -15.15
C LYS A 74 24.51 -10.68 -16.18
N VAL A 75 24.92 -11.85 -16.64
CA VAL A 75 25.96 -11.98 -17.70
C VAL A 75 25.52 -11.30 -18.99
N VAL A 76 24.28 -11.54 -19.43
CA VAL A 76 23.73 -10.92 -20.65
C VAL A 76 23.55 -9.41 -20.47
N TYR A 77 23.15 -8.98 -19.27
CA TYR A 77 22.98 -7.58 -18.88
C TYR A 77 24.28 -6.79 -18.94
N GLU A 78 25.39 -7.39 -18.48
CA GLU A 78 26.71 -6.77 -18.60
C GLU A 78 27.18 -6.69 -20.05
N HIS A 79 26.89 -7.70 -20.88
CA HIS A 79 27.23 -7.70 -22.31
C HIS A 79 26.44 -6.67 -23.14
N HIS A 80 25.20 -6.35 -22.75
CA HIS A 80 24.31 -5.44 -23.50
C HIS A 80 24.26 -4.02 -22.91
N ASN A 81 25.41 -3.47 -22.53
CA ASN A 81 25.55 -2.10 -21.99
C ASN A 81 24.59 -1.78 -20.83
N LYS A 82 24.23 -2.77 -20.01
CA LYS A 82 23.33 -2.60 -18.86
C LYS A 82 21.91 -2.12 -19.24
N GLY A 83 21.49 -2.38 -20.47
CA GLY A 83 20.12 -2.13 -20.92
C GLY A 83 19.18 -3.26 -20.49
N ILE A 84 18.13 -2.94 -19.73
CA ILE A 84 17.16 -3.95 -19.24
C ILE A 84 16.37 -4.56 -20.41
N LEU A 85 15.86 -3.72 -21.32
CA LEU A 85 15.07 -4.16 -22.48
C LEU A 85 15.91 -4.94 -23.50
N THR A 86 17.14 -4.50 -23.77
CA THR A 86 18.05 -5.20 -24.68
C THR A 86 18.40 -6.59 -24.15
N SER A 87 18.64 -6.70 -22.85
CA SER A 87 18.90 -7.98 -22.17
C SER A 87 17.68 -8.90 -22.17
N PHE A 88 16.49 -8.33 -21.95
CA PHE A 88 15.23 -9.08 -22.04
C PHE A 88 15.06 -9.71 -23.42
N PHE A 89 15.18 -8.90 -24.49
CA PHE A 89 15.04 -9.44 -25.84
C PHE A 89 16.15 -10.44 -26.16
N ALA A 90 17.41 -10.20 -25.77
CA ALA A 90 18.49 -11.15 -26.01
C ALA A 90 18.22 -12.55 -25.40
N ILE A 91 17.56 -12.63 -24.25
CA ILE A 91 17.25 -13.90 -23.57
C ILE A 91 15.95 -14.54 -24.09
N TYR A 92 14.89 -13.74 -24.27
CA TYR A 92 13.54 -14.26 -24.48
C TYR A 92 13.06 -14.20 -25.94
N TRP A 93 13.78 -13.58 -26.87
CA TRP A 93 13.33 -13.30 -28.25
C TRP A 93 12.73 -14.50 -28.98
N GLY A 94 13.35 -15.68 -28.90
CA GLY A 94 12.83 -16.89 -29.56
C GLY A 94 11.44 -17.29 -29.06
N ARG A 95 11.24 -17.31 -27.73
CA ARG A 95 9.93 -17.60 -27.11
C ARG A 95 8.93 -16.46 -27.39
N PHE A 96 9.44 -15.24 -27.49
CA PHE A 96 8.66 -14.04 -27.78
C PHE A 96 8.06 -14.05 -29.19
N ILE A 97 8.82 -14.51 -30.19
CA ILE A 97 8.29 -14.70 -31.55
C ILE A 97 7.18 -15.75 -31.57
N VAL A 98 7.38 -16.87 -30.86
CA VAL A 98 6.35 -17.92 -30.75
C VAL A 98 5.08 -17.37 -30.10
N LEU A 99 5.20 -16.55 -29.04
CA LEU A 99 4.07 -15.85 -28.44
C LEU A 99 3.34 -14.96 -29.46
N GLY A 100 4.07 -14.19 -30.26
CA GLY A 100 3.48 -13.35 -31.31
C GLY A 100 2.67 -14.15 -32.33
N PHE A 101 3.18 -15.31 -32.77
CA PHE A 101 2.45 -16.19 -33.69
C PHE A 101 1.23 -16.86 -33.03
N MET A 102 1.36 -17.34 -31.79
CA MET A 102 0.23 -17.88 -31.04
C MET A 102 -0.86 -16.82 -30.88
N GLN A 103 -0.49 -15.59 -30.55
CA GLN A 103 -1.44 -14.49 -30.38
C GLN A 103 -2.14 -14.12 -31.69
N LEU A 104 -1.39 -14.04 -32.80
CA LEU A 104 -1.97 -13.82 -34.12
C LEU A 104 -2.97 -14.94 -34.48
N PHE A 105 -2.62 -16.20 -34.24
CA PHE A 105 -3.52 -17.32 -34.44
C PHE A 105 -4.81 -17.18 -33.61
N THR A 106 -4.69 -16.83 -32.32
CA THR A 106 -5.86 -16.65 -31.46
C THR A 106 -6.79 -15.54 -31.96
N VAL A 107 -6.23 -14.44 -32.46
CA VAL A 107 -7.02 -13.33 -33.03
C VAL A 107 -7.73 -13.77 -34.30
N LEU A 108 -7.05 -14.50 -35.19
CA LEU A 108 -7.67 -15.03 -36.41
C LEU A 108 -8.78 -16.05 -36.11
N ALA A 109 -8.58 -16.91 -35.12
CA ALA A 109 -9.59 -17.87 -34.68
C ALA A 109 -10.81 -17.18 -34.03
N ASP A 110 -10.58 -16.15 -33.20
CA ASP A 110 -11.64 -15.33 -32.61
C ASP A 110 -12.46 -14.59 -33.69
N LEU A 111 -11.80 -14.13 -34.77
CA LEU A 111 -12.46 -13.45 -35.91
C LEU A 111 -13.16 -14.40 -36.90
N TYR A 112 -12.79 -15.68 -36.95
CA TYR A 112 -13.36 -16.65 -37.89
C TYR A 112 -14.88 -16.81 -37.74
N GLY A 113 -15.38 -16.83 -36.49
CA GLY A 113 -16.80 -16.96 -36.18
C GLY A 113 -17.64 -15.80 -36.74
N PRO A 114 -17.45 -14.57 -36.23
CA PRO A 114 -18.19 -13.40 -36.71
C PRO A 114 -17.87 -12.99 -38.15
N GLY A 115 -16.61 -13.14 -38.59
CA GLY A 115 -16.13 -12.60 -39.86
C GLY A 115 -16.42 -13.47 -41.08
N TYR A 116 -16.63 -14.78 -40.90
CA TYR A 116 -16.88 -15.72 -42.01
C TYR A 116 -18.08 -16.62 -41.74
N VAL A 117 -18.08 -17.36 -40.62
CA VAL A 117 -19.10 -18.38 -40.34
C VAL A 117 -20.50 -17.77 -40.20
N LEU A 118 -20.62 -16.63 -39.54
CA LEU A 118 -21.90 -15.93 -39.36
C LEU A 118 -22.56 -15.60 -40.71
N GLY A 119 -21.82 -14.97 -41.64
CA GLY A 119 -22.35 -14.58 -42.94
C GLY A 119 -22.76 -15.76 -43.82
N GLU A 120 -21.98 -16.84 -43.79
CA GLU A 120 -22.29 -18.06 -44.56
C GLU A 120 -23.48 -18.83 -43.98
N ILE A 121 -23.65 -18.87 -42.66
CA ILE A 121 -24.84 -19.47 -42.03
C ILE A 121 -26.10 -18.68 -42.38
N ILE A 122 -26.05 -17.34 -42.32
CA ILE A 122 -27.19 -16.49 -42.69
C ILE A 122 -27.59 -16.74 -44.14
N ARG A 123 -26.63 -16.72 -45.08
CA ARG A 123 -26.88 -17.03 -46.50
C ARG A 123 -27.47 -18.43 -46.71
N ALA A 124 -27.02 -19.43 -45.96
CA ALA A 124 -27.54 -20.78 -46.05
C ALA A 124 -28.98 -20.89 -45.53
N VAL A 125 -29.35 -20.10 -44.52
CA VAL A 125 -30.71 -20.05 -43.97
C VAL A 125 -31.66 -19.26 -44.86
N GLU A 126 -31.19 -18.22 -45.54
CA GLU A 126 -31.97 -17.46 -46.54
C GLU A 126 -32.23 -18.25 -47.84
N ALA A 127 -31.43 -19.28 -48.12
CA ALA A 127 -31.61 -20.10 -49.31
C ALA A 127 -32.93 -20.91 -49.25
N PRO A 128 -33.64 -21.05 -50.39
CA PRO A 128 -34.95 -21.73 -50.42
C PRO A 128 -34.90 -23.23 -50.08
N VAL A 129 -33.72 -23.84 -50.12
CA VAL A 129 -33.46 -25.20 -49.64
C VAL A 129 -32.21 -25.16 -48.76
N LEU A 130 -32.37 -25.51 -47.47
CA LEU A 130 -31.26 -25.56 -46.54
C LEU A 130 -30.33 -26.74 -46.84
N ASP A 131 -29.09 -26.46 -47.24
CA ASP A 131 -28.04 -27.48 -47.27
C ASP A 131 -27.55 -27.76 -45.84
N THR A 132 -28.22 -28.72 -45.20
CA THR A 132 -27.89 -29.17 -43.84
C THR A 132 -26.46 -29.68 -43.71
N THR A 133 -25.87 -30.22 -44.78
CA THR A 133 -24.49 -30.74 -44.74
C THR A 133 -23.49 -29.59 -44.71
N TYR A 134 -23.71 -28.56 -45.53
CA TYR A 134 -22.88 -27.35 -45.56
C TYR A 134 -22.92 -26.61 -44.21
N VAL A 135 -24.12 -26.40 -43.65
CA VAL A 135 -24.27 -25.73 -42.33
C VAL A 135 -23.61 -26.54 -41.21
N LEU A 136 -23.76 -27.87 -41.20
CA LEU A 136 -23.11 -28.72 -40.21
C LEU A 136 -21.58 -28.69 -40.32
N GLN A 137 -21.05 -28.61 -41.54
CA GLN A 137 -19.61 -28.43 -41.78
C GLN A 137 -19.09 -27.10 -41.24
N LEU A 138 -19.84 -26.00 -41.40
CA LEU A 138 -19.49 -24.68 -40.86
C LEU A 138 -19.51 -24.66 -39.33
N ILE A 139 -20.52 -25.28 -38.71
CA ILE A 139 -20.60 -25.41 -37.24
C ILE A 139 -19.45 -26.27 -36.73
N GLY A 140 -19.16 -27.38 -37.42
CA GLY A 140 -18.05 -28.28 -37.09
C GLY A 140 -16.69 -27.60 -37.22
N SER A 141 -16.45 -26.84 -38.30
CA SER A 141 -15.19 -26.11 -38.49
C SER A 141 -15.01 -25.02 -37.45
N LEU A 142 -16.08 -24.30 -37.09
CA LEU A 142 -16.04 -23.31 -36.01
C LEU A 142 -15.71 -23.97 -34.66
N TYR A 143 -16.35 -25.09 -34.33
CA TYR A 143 -16.09 -25.82 -33.09
C TYR A 143 -14.65 -26.30 -33.00
N VAL A 144 -14.10 -26.89 -34.07
CA VAL A 144 -12.71 -27.35 -34.14
C VAL A 144 -11.73 -26.17 -34.04
N SER A 145 -12.00 -25.08 -34.75
CA SER A 145 -11.19 -23.86 -34.68
C SER A 145 -11.13 -23.30 -33.25
N GLN A 146 -12.29 -23.17 -32.59
CA GLN A 146 -12.38 -22.66 -31.23
C GLN A 146 -11.82 -23.64 -30.18
N LEU A 147 -11.90 -24.94 -30.43
CA LEU A 147 -11.24 -25.97 -29.63
C LEU A 147 -9.73 -25.79 -29.64
N ILE A 148 -9.12 -25.66 -30.82
CA ILE A 148 -7.66 -25.44 -30.96
C ILE A 148 -7.28 -24.10 -30.33
N ASN A 149 -8.06 -23.05 -30.58
CA ASN A 149 -7.86 -21.72 -30.01
C ASN A 149 -7.81 -21.77 -28.47
N ALA A 150 -8.70 -22.53 -27.83
CA ALA A 150 -8.72 -22.63 -26.36
C ALA A 150 -7.42 -23.18 -25.77
N PHE A 151 -6.82 -24.19 -26.41
CA PHE A 151 -5.52 -24.72 -26.01
C PHE A 151 -4.39 -23.73 -26.29
N VAL A 152 -4.35 -23.12 -27.49
CA VAL A 152 -3.30 -22.16 -27.86
C VAL A 152 -3.33 -20.95 -26.94
N LYS A 153 -4.51 -20.38 -26.67
CA LYS A 153 -4.72 -19.22 -25.79
C LYS A 153 -4.25 -19.51 -24.36
N SER A 154 -4.56 -20.69 -23.84
CA SER A 154 -4.16 -21.07 -22.47
C SER A 154 -2.65 -21.29 -22.33
N HIS A 155 -1.99 -21.91 -23.32
CA HIS A 155 -0.53 -22.06 -23.32
C HIS A 155 0.21 -20.76 -23.61
N MET A 156 -0.35 -19.91 -24.46
CA MET A 156 0.17 -18.56 -24.69
C MET A 156 0.19 -17.78 -23.39
N ASN A 157 -0.92 -17.74 -22.64
CA ASN A 157 -0.99 -17.07 -21.36
C ASN A 157 -0.04 -17.69 -20.32
N TYR A 158 0.03 -19.03 -20.24
CA TYR A 158 0.99 -19.73 -19.38
C TYR A 158 2.44 -19.32 -19.66
N MET A 159 2.85 -19.36 -20.92
CA MET A 159 4.22 -19.01 -21.33
C MET A 159 4.53 -17.53 -21.03
N ASN A 160 3.54 -16.65 -21.23
CA ASN A 160 3.66 -15.23 -20.87
C ASN A 160 3.87 -15.04 -19.36
N ASP A 161 3.06 -15.70 -18.52
CA ASP A 161 3.19 -15.67 -17.06
C ASP A 161 4.56 -16.20 -16.58
N VAL A 162 5.04 -17.32 -17.15
CA VAL A 162 6.33 -17.92 -16.79
C VAL A 162 7.50 -16.99 -17.14
N ILE A 163 7.50 -16.37 -18.33
CA ILE A 163 8.51 -15.37 -18.71
C ILE A 163 8.48 -14.18 -17.75
N GLY A 164 7.29 -13.71 -17.37
CA GLY A 164 7.13 -12.65 -16.38
C GLY A 164 7.72 -13.00 -15.01
N ILE A 165 7.48 -14.23 -14.52
CA ILE A 165 8.05 -14.74 -13.26
C ILE A 165 9.59 -14.81 -13.36
N GLN A 166 10.15 -15.37 -14.43
CA GLN A 166 11.59 -15.50 -14.65
C GLN A 166 12.29 -14.13 -14.68
N PHE A 167 11.74 -13.20 -15.45
CA PHE A 167 12.30 -11.86 -15.61
C PHE A 167 12.20 -11.05 -14.32
N SER A 168 11.03 -11.05 -13.67
CA SER A 168 10.81 -10.25 -12.47
C SER A 168 11.58 -10.75 -11.24
N SER A 169 11.79 -12.07 -11.11
CA SER A 169 12.62 -12.64 -10.05
C SER A 169 14.11 -12.32 -10.24
N SER A 170 14.60 -12.35 -11.49
CA SER A 170 15.97 -11.96 -11.84
C SER A 170 16.25 -10.50 -11.51
N LEU A 171 15.35 -9.59 -11.91
CA LEU A 171 15.46 -8.15 -11.61
C LEU A 171 15.46 -7.89 -10.10
N ARG A 172 14.57 -8.55 -9.36
CA ARG A 172 14.50 -8.43 -7.89
C ARG A 172 15.79 -8.86 -7.22
N SER A 173 16.35 -10.01 -7.64
CA SER A 173 17.62 -10.49 -7.11
C SER A 173 18.76 -9.50 -7.37
N MET A 174 18.90 -9.04 -8.62
CA MET A 174 19.94 -8.07 -9.00
C MET A 174 19.79 -6.73 -8.28
N LEU A 175 18.55 -6.25 -8.10
CA LEU A 175 18.27 -4.99 -7.40
C LEU A 175 18.66 -5.09 -5.92
N PHE A 176 18.36 -6.21 -5.27
CA PHE A 176 18.76 -6.46 -3.89
C PHE A 176 20.29 -6.61 -3.76
N GLU A 177 20.94 -7.34 -4.67
CA GLU A 177 22.41 -7.42 -4.73
C GLU A 177 23.04 -6.04 -4.82
N LYS A 178 22.52 -5.20 -5.73
CA LYS A 178 22.99 -3.83 -5.90
C LYS A 178 22.72 -2.97 -4.67
N ALA A 179 21.55 -3.10 -4.05
CA ALA A 179 21.13 -2.33 -2.89
C ALA A 179 22.04 -2.56 -1.67
N LEU A 180 22.45 -3.82 -1.40
CA LEU A 180 23.40 -4.12 -0.32
C LEU A 180 24.80 -3.54 -0.57
N LEU A 181 25.16 -3.32 -1.84
CA LEU A 181 26.44 -2.80 -2.27
C LEU A 181 26.44 -1.27 -2.52
N LEU A 182 25.31 -0.59 -2.30
CA LEU A 182 25.25 0.87 -2.43
C LEU A 182 26.17 1.56 -1.42
N ASN A 183 26.85 2.62 -1.88
CA ASN A 183 27.65 3.47 -1.00
C ASN A 183 26.73 4.37 -0.14
N ALA A 184 27.28 4.95 0.93
CA ALA A 184 26.49 5.73 1.88
C ALA A 184 25.88 7.00 1.25
N SER A 185 26.50 7.59 0.22
CA SER A 185 25.98 8.76 -0.48
C SER A 185 24.74 8.43 -1.32
N SER A 186 24.76 7.34 -2.10
CA SER A 186 23.58 6.90 -2.86
C SER A 186 22.44 6.42 -1.96
N LYS A 187 22.74 5.92 -0.75
CA LYS A 187 21.72 5.54 0.25
C LYS A 187 21.04 6.77 0.90
N LYS A 188 21.70 7.93 0.94
CA LYS A 188 21.05 9.19 1.35
C LYS A 188 20.09 9.73 0.29
N GLU A 189 20.39 9.51 -0.99
CA GLU A 189 19.53 9.92 -2.11
C GLU A 189 18.36 8.95 -2.36
N LYS A 190 18.54 7.66 -2.04
CA LYS A 190 17.54 6.61 -2.22
C LYS A 190 17.28 5.93 -0.88
N THR A 191 16.13 6.23 -0.30
CA THR A 191 15.69 5.66 0.98
C THR A 191 15.37 4.17 0.84
N ALA A 192 15.33 3.44 1.95
CA ALA A 192 14.88 2.04 1.95
C ALA A 192 13.45 1.91 1.37
N GLY A 193 12.59 2.92 1.61
CA GLY A 193 11.27 3.03 1.02
C GLY A 193 11.28 3.13 -0.51
N ASP A 194 12.15 3.96 -1.09
CA ASP A 194 12.29 4.09 -2.56
C ASP A 194 12.71 2.77 -3.21
N ILE A 195 13.64 2.05 -2.58
CA ILE A 195 14.13 0.76 -3.08
C ILE A 195 13.07 -0.34 -2.91
N ALA A 196 12.32 -0.33 -1.80
CA ALA A 196 11.18 -1.21 -1.61
C ALA A 196 10.07 -0.95 -2.65
N ASN A 197 9.87 0.32 -3.04
CA ASN A 197 8.93 0.68 -4.09
C ASN A 197 9.38 0.13 -5.46
N LEU A 198 10.68 0.30 -5.80
CA LEU A 198 11.26 -0.29 -7.01
C LEU A 198 11.02 -1.81 -7.07
N PHE A 199 11.19 -2.48 -5.94
CA PHE A 199 11.03 -3.94 -5.82
C PHE A 199 9.58 -4.41 -5.97
N SER A 200 8.64 -3.61 -5.46
CA SER A 200 7.24 -4.02 -5.26
C SER A 200 6.29 -3.51 -6.33
N ILE A 201 6.51 -2.33 -6.90
CA ILE A 201 5.65 -1.71 -7.92
C ILE A 201 6.38 -1.66 -9.28
N ASP A 202 7.59 -1.10 -9.34
CA ASP A 202 8.22 -0.83 -10.63
C ASP A 202 8.62 -2.10 -11.38
N VAL A 203 9.14 -3.12 -10.68
CA VAL A 203 9.42 -4.44 -11.31
C VAL A 203 8.14 -5.05 -11.92
N ILE A 204 6.98 -4.85 -11.29
CA ILE A 204 5.70 -5.35 -11.82
C ILE A 204 5.32 -4.55 -13.07
N ASN A 205 5.46 -3.23 -13.04
CA ASN A 205 5.14 -2.37 -14.19
C ASN A 205 6.01 -2.69 -15.42
N VAL A 206 7.32 -2.89 -15.21
CA VAL A 206 8.25 -3.29 -16.27
C VAL A 206 7.88 -4.66 -16.86
N MET A 207 7.45 -5.60 -16.00
CA MET A 207 6.92 -6.90 -16.46
C MET A 207 5.65 -6.70 -17.30
N SER A 208 4.66 -5.94 -16.82
CA SER A 208 3.41 -5.69 -17.56
C SER A 208 3.66 -5.07 -18.93
N PHE A 209 4.62 -4.15 -19.04
CA PHE A 209 5.03 -3.57 -20.32
C PHE A 209 5.59 -4.63 -21.28
N ALA A 210 6.54 -5.45 -20.81
CA ALA A 210 7.17 -6.50 -21.61
C ALA A 210 6.13 -7.52 -22.14
N LEU A 211 5.13 -7.86 -21.32
CA LEU A 211 4.07 -8.79 -21.69
C LEU A 211 2.98 -8.15 -22.59
N SER A 212 2.89 -6.82 -22.67
CA SER A 212 1.85 -6.10 -23.43
C SER A 212 2.32 -5.60 -24.82
N ILE A 213 3.61 -5.64 -25.12
CA ILE A 213 4.17 -5.06 -26.36
C ILE A 213 3.57 -5.66 -27.65
N HIS A 214 3.11 -6.92 -27.63
CA HIS A 214 2.48 -7.53 -28.80
C HIS A 214 1.12 -6.88 -29.14
N GLN A 215 0.44 -6.29 -28.16
CA GLN A 215 -0.82 -5.57 -28.39
C GLN A 215 -0.61 -4.34 -29.29
N ILE A 216 0.58 -3.73 -29.27
CA ILE A 216 0.88 -2.51 -30.02
C ILE A 216 0.75 -2.72 -31.53
N TRP A 217 1.12 -3.89 -32.05
CA TRP A 217 1.01 -4.19 -33.49
C TRP A 217 -0.20 -5.06 -33.83
N ILE A 218 -0.65 -5.93 -32.92
CA ILE A 218 -1.80 -6.80 -33.16
C ILE A 218 -3.10 -6.01 -33.22
N VAL A 219 -3.31 -5.05 -32.32
CA VAL A 219 -4.56 -4.27 -32.28
C VAL A 219 -4.76 -3.48 -33.59
N PRO A 220 -3.78 -2.74 -34.14
CA PRO A 220 -3.91 -2.12 -35.45
C PRO A 220 -4.17 -3.11 -36.59
N CYS A 221 -3.52 -4.28 -36.59
CA CYS A 221 -3.75 -5.31 -37.60
C CYS A 221 -5.19 -5.86 -37.52
N GLN A 222 -5.67 -6.11 -36.30
CA GLN A 222 -7.04 -6.57 -36.04
C GLN A 222 -8.07 -5.54 -36.49
N VAL A 223 -7.89 -4.27 -36.10
CA VAL A 223 -8.76 -3.15 -36.51
C VAL A 223 -8.75 -3.02 -38.04
N GLY A 224 -7.57 -3.05 -38.67
CA GLY A 224 -7.44 -2.97 -40.13
C GLY A 224 -8.16 -4.11 -40.85
N PHE A 225 -8.05 -5.35 -40.35
CA PHE A 225 -8.75 -6.50 -40.90
C PHE A 225 -10.28 -6.40 -40.73
N VAL A 226 -10.75 -6.00 -39.55
CA VAL A 226 -12.19 -5.79 -39.30
C VAL A 226 -12.73 -4.67 -40.19
N LEU A 227 -12.01 -3.57 -40.34
CA LEU A 227 -12.39 -2.47 -41.25
C LEU A 227 -12.45 -2.95 -42.70
N TYR A 228 -11.53 -3.80 -43.13
CA TYR A 228 -11.57 -4.39 -44.47
C TYR A 228 -12.80 -5.30 -44.68
N LEU A 229 -13.11 -6.16 -43.69
CA LEU A 229 -14.31 -7.00 -43.74
C LEU A 229 -15.58 -6.17 -43.78
N LEU A 230 -15.68 -5.16 -42.92
CA LEU A 230 -16.80 -4.22 -42.93
C LEU A 230 -16.87 -3.52 -44.30
N TYR A 231 -15.75 -3.03 -44.85
CA TYR A 231 -15.73 -2.29 -46.12
C TYR A 231 -16.31 -3.13 -47.26
N LYS A 232 -16.07 -4.45 -47.26
CA LYS A 232 -16.70 -5.36 -48.21
C LYS A 232 -18.22 -5.50 -48.05
N ILE A 233 -18.76 -5.33 -46.84
CA ILE A 233 -20.17 -5.49 -46.53
C ILE A 233 -20.95 -4.19 -46.77
N ILE A 234 -20.45 -3.04 -46.28
CA ILE A 234 -21.19 -1.76 -46.24
C ILE A 234 -20.56 -0.66 -47.11
N GLY A 235 -19.35 -0.85 -47.64
CA GLY A 235 -18.69 0.10 -48.53
C GLY A 235 -18.01 1.29 -47.82
N TRP A 236 -17.95 2.45 -48.48
CA TRP A 236 -17.22 3.63 -47.99
C TRP A 236 -17.82 4.28 -46.73
N SER A 237 -19.07 3.98 -46.38
CA SER A 237 -19.76 4.52 -45.19
C SER A 237 -19.03 4.21 -43.87
N ILE A 238 -18.21 3.17 -43.83
CA ILE A 238 -17.49 2.74 -42.61
C ILE A 238 -16.42 3.73 -42.15
N PHE A 239 -15.85 4.51 -43.06
CA PHE A 239 -14.83 5.50 -42.69
C PHE A 239 -15.41 6.66 -41.87
N VAL A 240 -16.73 6.89 -41.93
CA VAL A 240 -17.43 7.84 -41.04
C VAL A 240 -17.39 7.32 -39.60
N GLY A 241 -17.69 6.02 -39.40
CA GLY A 241 -17.60 5.38 -38.08
C GLY A 241 -16.18 5.38 -37.49
N LEU A 242 -15.15 5.27 -38.33
CA LEU A 242 -13.75 5.39 -37.91
C LEU A 242 -13.41 6.79 -37.36
N GLY A 243 -13.96 7.85 -37.97
CA GLY A 243 -13.81 9.23 -37.50
C GLY A 243 -14.42 9.43 -36.11
N VAL A 244 -15.60 8.86 -35.85
CA VAL A 244 -16.26 8.91 -34.53
C VAL A 244 -15.45 8.16 -33.48
N VAL A 245 -14.94 6.97 -33.81
CA VAL A 245 -14.05 6.21 -32.91
C VAL A 245 -12.80 7.03 -32.57
N ALA A 246 -12.19 7.73 -33.54
CA ALA A 246 -11.04 8.59 -33.28
C ALA A 246 -11.37 9.77 -32.34
N VAL A 247 -12.52 10.43 -32.53
CA VAL A 247 -12.98 11.50 -31.64
C VAL A 247 -13.23 10.97 -30.22
N ILE A 248 -13.85 9.80 -30.09
CA ILE A 248 -14.09 9.16 -28.79
C ILE A 248 -12.78 8.78 -28.11
N LEU A 249 -11.77 8.32 -28.85
CA LEU A 249 -10.44 8.08 -28.31
C LEU A 249 -9.79 9.36 -27.77
N VAL A 250 -9.96 10.50 -28.45
CA VAL A 250 -9.47 11.81 -27.96
C VAL A 250 -10.21 12.22 -26.69
N ILE A 251 -11.54 12.08 -26.64
CA ILE A 251 -12.35 12.36 -25.45
C ILE A 251 -11.90 11.46 -24.28
N ASN A 252 -11.73 10.17 -24.52
CA ASN A 252 -11.25 9.22 -23.52
C ASN A 252 -9.85 9.58 -23.03
N ALA A 253 -8.95 10.05 -23.91
CA ALA A 253 -7.61 10.49 -23.52
C ALA A 253 -7.65 11.74 -22.63
N VAL A 254 -8.50 12.73 -22.96
CA VAL A 254 -8.70 13.92 -22.11
C VAL A 254 -9.27 13.54 -20.75
N LEU A 255 -10.32 12.70 -20.73
CA LEU A 255 -10.91 12.21 -19.47
C LEU A 255 -9.90 11.39 -18.65
N ALA A 256 -9.03 10.61 -19.28
CA ALA A 256 -7.96 9.87 -18.60
C ALA A 256 -6.92 10.80 -17.97
N ILE A 257 -6.54 11.90 -18.64
CA ILE A 257 -5.65 12.92 -18.07
C ILE A 257 -6.31 13.59 -16.85
N MET A 258 -7.59 13.93 -16.95
CA MET A 258 -8.36 14.49 -15.83
C MET A 258 -8.50 13.50 -14.68
N LEU A 259 -8.66 12.21 -14.99
CA LEU A 259 -8.72 11.14 -13.99
C LEU A 259 -7.40 11.03 -13.24
N GLY A 260 -6.27 11.05 -13.95
CA GLY A 260 -4.94 10.99 -13.33
C GLY A 260 -4.62 12.19 -12.45
N SER A 261 -5.05 13.40 -12.81
CA SER A 261 -4.84 14.59 -11.98
C SER A 261 -5.67 14.57 -10.68
N GLU A 262 -6.91 14.09 -10.73
CA GLU A 262 -7.72 13.90 -9.52
C GLU A 262 -7.25 12.70 -8.68
N GLU A 263 -6.66 11.66 -9.30
CA GLU A 263 -6.00 10.55 -8.60
C GLU A 263 -4.78 11.03 -7.80
N GLU A 264 -3.91 11.85 -8.40
CA GLU A 264 -2.78 12.47 -7.70
C GLU A 264 -3.25 13.34 -6.53
N ARG A 265 -4.32 14.12 -6.74
CA ARG A 265 -4.94 14.92 -5.68
C ARG A 265 -5.50 14.07 -4.55
N LEU A 266 -6.17 12.95 -4.88
CA LEU A 266 -6.69 12.01 -3.91
C LEU A 266 -5.58 11.42 -3.05
N PHE A 267 -4.46 11.00 -3.66
CA PHE A 267 -3.31 10.48 -2.92
C PHE A 267 -2.73 11.50 -1.94
N LYS A 268 -2.58 12.77 -2.35
CA LYS A 268 -2.12 13.84 -1.45
C LYS A 268 -3.05 14.01 -0.23
N LEU A 269 -4.36 14.06 -0.47
CA LEU A 269 -5.36 14.20 0.61
C LEU A 269 -5.39 12.96 1.54
N LYS A 270 -5.24 11.76 0.97
CA LYS A 270 -5.14 10.51 1.73
C LYS A 270 -3.89 10.51 2.61
N ASP A 271 -2.74 10.93 2.08
CA ASP A 271 -1.49 11.05 2.83
C ASP A 271 -1.60 12.06 3.97
N ASP A 272 -2.21 13.22 3.72
CA ASP A 272 -2.41 14.23 4.77
C ASP A 272 -3.31 13.72 5.90
N ARG A 273 -4.38 12.97 5.58
CA ARG A 273 -5.16 12.26 6.61
C ARG A 273 -4.31 11.22 7.32
N MET A 274 -3.53 10.42 6.59
CA MET A 274 -2.76 9.32 7.17
C MET A 274 -1.66 9.79 8.12
N LYS A 275 -1.04 10.95 7.84
CA LYS A 275 -0.09 11.61 8.75
C LYS A 275 -0.75 11.91 10.09
N VAL A 276 -1.92 12.55 10.09
CA VAL A 276 -2.66 12.87 11.33
C VAL A 276 -3.12 11.60 12.04
N VAL A 277 -3.57 10.58 11.31
CA VAL A 277 -3.92 9.27 11.90
C VAL A 277 -2.69 8.64 12.59
N ASN A 278 -1.52 8.69 11.96
CA ASN A 278 -0.27 8.19 12.52
C ASN A 278 0.16 8.97 13.77
N GLU A 279 0.09 10.30 13.75
CA GLU A 279 0.36 11.15 14.91
C GLU A 279 -0.58 10.85 16.08
N VAL A 280 -1.87 10.67 15.79
CA VAL A 280 -2.91 10.40 16.81
C VAL A 280 -2.69 9.03 17.46
N PHE A 281 -2.53 7.98 16.68
CA PHE A 281 -2.35 6.64 17.24
C PHE A 281 -0.93 6.41 17.76
N GLY A 282 0.07 7.11 17.22
CA GLY A 282 1.45 7.18 17.72
C GLY A 282 1.58 7.72 19.14
N ALA A 283 0.75 8.70 19.48
CA ALA A 283 0.75 9.34 20.80
C ALA A 283 -0.59 9.14 21.54
N ILE A 284 -1.29 8.02 21.28
CA ILE A 284 -2.65 7.78 21.81
C ILE A 284 -2.71 7.87 23.34
N GLN A 285 -1.65 7.43 24.03
CA GLN A 285 -1.55 7.50 25.49
C GLN A 285 -1.64 8.95 25.99
N ILE A 286 -0.89 9.86 25.37
CA ILE A 286 -0.90 11.29 25.73
C ILE A 286 -2.23 11.93 25.36
N ILE A 287 -2.83 11.56 24.22
CA ILE A 287 -4.15 12.05 23.82
C ILE A 287 -5.21 11.65 24.85
N LYS A 288 -5.19 10.39 25.32
CA LYS A 288 -6.10 9.90 26.37
C LYS A 288 -5.86 10.59 27.70
N PHE A 289 -4.62 10.72 28.15
CA PHE A 289 -4.28 11.48 29.38
C PHE A 289 -4.86 12.89 29.36
N ASN A 290 -4.88 13.51 28.17
CA ASN A 290 -5.35 14.87 28.00
C ASN A 290 -6.84 14.99 27.66
N ALA A 291 -7.58 13.89 27.51
CA ALA A 291 -8.99 13.86 27.06
C ALA A 291 -9.22 14.57 25.70
N TRP A 292 -8.30 14.39 24.74
CA TRP A 292 -8.30 15.08 23.44
C TRP A 292 -8.96 14.29 22.30
N GLU A 293 -9.47 13.10 22.57
CA GLU A 293 -9.95 12.15 21.55
C GLU A 293 -11.05 12.74 20.66
N GLU A 294 -12.07 13.39 21.23
CA GLU A 294 -13.19 13.96 20.45
C GLU A 294 -12.73 15.05 19.47
N LYS A 295 -11.73 15.83 19.88
CA LYS A 295 -11.25 16.95 19.06
C LYS A 295 -10.37 16.44 17.90
N PHE A 296 -9.51 15.46 18.15
CA PHE A 296 -8.79 14.76 17.08
C PHE A 296 -9.72 13.97 16.16
N GLN A 297 -10.79 13.38 16.70
CA GLN A 297 -11.84 12.73 15.91
C GLN A 297 -12.48 13.71 14.92
N ALA A 298 -12.83 14.92 15.39
CA ALA A 298 -13.40 15.97 14.54
C ALA A 298 -12.41 16.41 13.44
N LYS A 299 -11.12 16.58 13.78
CA LYS A 299 -10.05 16.92 12.82
C LYS A 299 -9.90 15.84 11.73
N ILE A 300 -9.86 14.56 12.12
CA ILE A 300 -9.77 13.44 11.16
C ILE A 300 -11.02 13.37 10.29
N ARG A 301 -12.23 13.58 10.85
CA ARG A 301 -13.48 13.64 10.08
C ARG A 301 -13.50 14.77 9.06
N GLN A 302 -12.95 15.94 9.40
CA GLN A 302 -12.84 17.07 8.48
C GLN A 302 -11.93 16.73 7.29
N LEU A 303 -10.75 16.17 7.55
CA LEU A 303 -9.84 15.72 6.48
C LEU A 303 -10.49 14.64 5.61
N ARG A 304 -11.20 13.70 6.24
CA ARG A 304 -11.96 12.67 5.54
C ARG A 304 -13.07 13.25 4.66
N ALA A 305 -13.78 14.28 5.10
CA ALA A 305 -14.82 14.92 4.28
C ALA A 305 -14.24 15.57 3.01
N ILE A 306 -13.05 16.18 3.11
CA ILE A 306 -12.34 16.76 1.96
C ILE A 306 -11.88 15.65 0.99
N GLU A 307 -11.32 14.56 1.54
CA GLU A 307 -10.92 13.36 0.78
C GLU A 307 -12.12 12.76 0.02
N LEU A 308 -13.26 12.53 0.70
CA LEU A 308 -14.50 12.02 0.09
C LEU A 308 -15.02 12.95 -1.02
N GLY A 309 -14.85 14.27 -0.88
CA GLY A 309 -15.17 15.23 -1.94
C GLY A 309 -14.33 15.04 -3.21
N SER A 310 -13.07 14.61 -3.07
CA SER A 310 -12.20 14.26 -4.20
C SER A 310 -12.59 12.91 -4.80
N ILE A 311 -12.90 11.90 -3.98
CA ILE A 311 -13.40 10.60 -4.45
C ILE A 311 -14.71 10.79 -5.25
N ALA A 312 -15.62 11.67 -4.78
CA ALA A 312 -16.85 11.99 -5.49
C ALA A 312 -16.60 12.73 -6.83
N ARG A 313 -15.54 13.54 -6.95
CA ARG A 313 -15.12 14.11 -8.25
C ARG A 313 -14.58 13.02 -9.18
N PHE A 314 -13.69 12.17 -8.66
CA PHE A 314 -13.14 11.04 -9.38
C PHE A 314 -14.25 10.14 -9.94
N PHE A 315 -15.22 9.74 -9.11
CA PHE A 315 -16.36 8.94 -9.55
C PHE A 315 -17.22 9.64 -10.59
N ARG A 316 -17.40 10.96 -10.53
CA ARG A 316 -18.12 11.69 -11.60
C ARG A 316 -17.40 11.58 -12.94
N ILE A 317 -16.07 11.72 -12.96
CA ILE A 317 -15.27 11.55 -14.19
C ILE A 317 -15.41 10.12 -14.73
N VAL A 318 -15.34 9.12 -13.85
CA VAL A 318 -15.50 7.71 -14.22
C VAL A 318 -16.90 7.41 -14.75
N ILE A 319 -17.96 7.96 -14.12
CA ILE A 319 -19.34 7.81 -14.61
C ILE A 319 -19.47 8.40 -16.01
N VAL A 320 -18.90 9.58 -16.24
CA VAL A 320 -18.88 10.21 -17.57
C VAL A 320 -18.15 9.30 -18.57
N LEU A 321 -16.96 8.81 -18.23
CA LEU A 321 -16.18 7.90 -19.07
C LEU A 321 -16.96 6.62 -19.43
N ILE A 322 -17.56 5.96 -18.44
CA ILE A 322 -18.39 4.76 -18.64
C ILE A 322 -19.61 5.07 -19.51
N SER A 323 -20.27 6.21 -19.27
CA SER A 323 -21.42 6.63 -20.06
C SER A 323 -21.03 6.85 -21.51
N PHE A 324 -19.91 7.52 -21.79
CA PHE A 324 -19.39 7.74 -23.14
C PHE A 324 -18.99 6.42 -23.82
N MET A 325 -18.31 5.51 -23.11
CA MET A 325 -17.96 4.18 -23.67
C MET A 325 -19.20 3.38 -24.06
N ASN A 326 -20.27 3.41 -23.25
CA ASN A 326 -21.50 2.68 -23.56
C ASN A 326 -22.37 3.36 -24.62
N CYS A 327 -22.32 4.70 -24.73
CA CYS A 327 -23.00 5.44 -25.80
C CYS A 327 -22.25 5.38 -27.15
N THR A 328 -21.01 4.90 -27.18
CA THR A 328 -20.14 4.89 -28.38
C THR A 328 -20.79 4.19 -29.59
N PRO A 329 -21.36 2.98 -29.48
CA PRO A 329 -22.01 2.32 -30.62
C PRO A 329 -23.21 3.11 -31.16
N VAL A 330 -23.95 3.78 -30.28
CA VAL A 330 -25.13 4.58 -30.64
C VAL A 330 -24.72 5.90 -31.31
N LEU A 331 -23.67 6.56 -30.81
CA LEU A 331 -23.11 7.78 -31.39
C LEU A 331 -22.54 7.55 -32.79
N VAL A 332 -21.90 6.40 -33.02
CA VAL A 332 -21.43 5.98 -34.36
C VAL A 332 -22.60 5.83 -35.34
N THR A 333 -23.76 5.32 -34.90
CA THR A 333 -24.96 5.15 -35.75
C THR A 333 -25.79 6.42 -35.96
N VAL A 334 -25.75 7.38 -35.03
CA VAL A 334 -26.54 8.62 -35.10
C VAL A 334 -25.85 9.72 -35.92
N LEU A 335 -24.51 9.70 -35.99
CA LEU A 335 -23.76 10.67 -36.78
C LEU A 335 -23.88 10.45 -38.30
N ASP A 336 -24.21 9.22 -38.74
CA ASP A 336 -24.49 8.88 -40.14
C ASP A 336 -25.85 9.46 -40.63
N ALA A 337 -26.79 9.71 -39.70
CA ALA A 337 -28.15 10.18 -40.01
C ALA A 337 -28.32 11.71 -40.05
N CYS A 338 -27.29 12.51 -39.72
CA CYS A 338 -27.44 13.95 -39.50
C CYS A 338 -26.74 14.86 -40.53
N ALA A 339 -26.24 14.33 -41.66
CA ALA A 339 -25.79 15.07 -42.85
C ALA A 339 -25.16 16.46 -42.60
N LEU A 340 -24.23 16.57 -41.65
CA LEU A 340 -23.60 17.84 -41.28
C LEU A 340 -22.26 18.00 -42.01
N GLN A 341 -22.34 18.32 -43.31
CA GLN A 341 -21.19 18.38 -44.21
C GLN A 341 -20.73 19.80 -44.59
N SER A 342 -21.34 20.88 -44.06
CA SER A 342 -21.10 22.25 -44.57
C SER A 342 -20.51 23.29 -43.61
N ASP A 343 -20.23 23.00 -42.34
CA ASP A 343 -19.78 24.03 -41.37
C ASP A 343 -18.36 23.84 -40.80
N LEU A 344 -17.52 23.04 -41.46
CA LEU A 344 -16.09 22.90 -41.12
C LEU A 344 -15.14 23.60 -42.11
N ALA A 345 -15.65 24.58 -42.86
CA ALA A 345 -14.90 25.32 -43.88
C ALA A 345 -14.68 26.82 -43.54
N SER A 346 -14.60 27.20 -42.26
CA SER A 346 -14.30 28.60 -41.90
C SER A 346 -13.50 28.78 -40.60
N LEU A 347 -12.36 28.09 -40.46
CA LEU A 347 -11.35 28.49 -39.47
C LEU A 347 -9.93 28.58 -40.09
N PRO A 348 -9.14 29.62 -39.72
CA PRO A 348 -8.17 30.24 -40.62
C PRO A 348 -6.70 29.88 -40.34
N ALA A 349 -6.41 28.77 -39.65
CA ALA A 349 -5.05 28.26 -39.54
C ALA A 349 -5.06 26.79 -39.09
N GLY A 350 -4.78 25.89 -40.04
CA GLY A 350 -4.47 24.49 -39.75
C GLY A 350 -3.07 24.33 -39.12
N ASP A 351 -2.24 23.53 -39.77
CA ASP A 351 -0.97 22.95 -39.30
C ASP A 351 0.22 23.93 -39.16
N ARG A 352 0.00 25.18 -38.74
CA ARG A 352 1.05 26.19 -38.58
C ARG A 352 0.91 27.03 -37.30
N THR A 353 0.89 26.35 -36.17
CA THR A 353 1.29 26.97 -34.90
C THR A 353 2.39 26.14 -34.28
N GLU A 354 3.60 26.66 -34.37
CA GLU A 354 4.86 26.01 -34.02
C GLU A 354 5.07 25.94 -32.49
N ILE A 355 5.43 24.76 -31.97
CA ILE A 355 6.31 24.62 -30.79
C ILE A 355 7.23 23.42 -31.02
N GLY A 356 8.45 23.70 -31.48
CA GLY A 356 9.54 22.73 -31.57
C GLY A 356 10.22 22.45 -30.23
N GLN A 357 10.88 21.29 -30.16
CA GLN A 357 11.76 20.84 -29.07
C GLN A 357 12.94 21.82 -28.86
N LYS A 358 12.96 22.56 -27.73
CA LYS A 358 14.18 23.04 -27.03
C LYS A 358 13.92 23.78 -25.69
N GLY A 359 12.95 23.31 -24.90
CA GLY A 359 12.84 23.60 -23.46
C GLY A 359 12.85 25.08 -23.09
N ILE A 360 11.76 25.81 -23.34
CA ILE A 360 11.62 27.21 -22.92
C ILE A 360 10.52 27.27 -21.84
N ASN A 361 10.93 26.92 -20.62
CA ASN A 361 10.41 27.48 -19.35
C ASN A 361 11.51 27.48 -18.27
N LEU A 362 12.79 27.59 -18.68
CA LEU A 362 13.96 27.68 -17.79
C LEU A 362 14.88 28.81 -18.26
N SER A 363 15.37 29.63 -17.32
CA SER A 363 16.17 30.83 -17.61
C SER A 363 17.61 30.47 -18.04
N GLY A 364 18.28 31.38 -18.76
CA GLY A 364 19.62 31.19 -19.34
C GLY A 364 20.69 30.75 -18.33
N GLY A 365 20.64 31.26 -17.09
CA GLY A 365 21.55 30.84 -16.02
C GLY A 365 21.28 29.45 -15.45
N GLN A 366 20.10 28.87 -15.67
CA GLN A 366 19.77 27.50 -15.24
C GLN A 366 20.28 26.46 -16.25
N LYS A 367 20.24 26.76 -17.55
CA LYS A 367 20.77 25.86 -18.61
C LYS A 367 22.30 25.74 -18.60
N ALA A 368 23.03 26.83 -18.34
CA ALA A 368 24.49 26.82 -18.25
C ALA A 368 25.02 26.05 -17.01
N ARG A 369 24.35 26.19 -15.84
CA ARG A 369 24.71 25.48 -14.60
C ARG A 369 24.43 23.97 -14.67
N ILE A 370 23.36 23.56 -15.34
CA ILE A 370 23.04 22.13 -15.56
C ILE A 370 24.06 21.48 -16.50
N ALA A 371 24.55 22.18 -17.53
CA ALA A 371 25.61 21.67 -18.42
C ALA A 371 26.98 21.54 -17.73
N LEU A 372 27.35 22.53 -16.91
CA LEU A 372 28.60 22.49 -16.11
C LEU A 372 28.54 21.41 -15.02
N ALA A 373 27.41 21.24 -14.35
CA ALA A 373 27.19 20.15 -13.38
C ALA A 373 27.26 18.78 -14.05
N ARG A 374 26.75 18.62 -15.28
CA ARG A 374 26.79 17.36 -16.03
C ARG A 374 28.21 16.99 -16.51
N ALA A 375 29.04 17.98 -16.85
CA ALA A 375 30.46 17.78 -17.14
C ALA A 375 31.23 17.37 -15.87
N CYS A 376 31.01 18.05 -14.74
CA CYS A 376 31.66 17.71 -13.47
C CYS A 376 31.20 16.35 -12.91
N TYR A 377 29.99 15.91 -13.26
CA TYR A 377 29.43 14.61 -12.89
C TYR A 377 30.02 13.43 -13.67
N SER A 378 30.64 13.66 -14.85
CA SER A 378 31.24 12.59 -15.65
C SER A 378 32.66 12.18 -15.21
N ASP A 379 33.25 12.89 -14.23
CA ASP A 379 34.56 12.64 -13.60
C ASP A 379 35.70 12.22 -14.56
N ALA A 380 35.84 12.93 -15.69
CA ALA A 380 36.96 12.76 -16.62
C ALA A 380 38.29 13.21 -16.01
N ASP A 381 39.43 12.85 -16.61
CA ASP A 381 40.75 13.30 -16.13
C ASP A 381 41.17 14.68 -16.71
N ILE A 382 40.61 15.05 -17.87
CA ILE A 382 40.85 16.34 -18.55
C ILE A 382 39.51 17.02 -18.87
N PHE A 383 39.39 18.30 -18.53
CA PHE A 383 38.22 19.14 -18.76
C PHE A 383 38.55 20.29 -19.70
N ILE A 384 37.82 20.43 -20.81
CA ILE A 384 37.94 21.55 -21.77
C ILE A 384 36.64 22.35 -21.71
N LEU A 385 36.74 23.62 -21.33
CA LEU A 385 35.59 24.46 -20.98
C LEU A 385 35.62 25.79 -21.74
N ASP A 386 34.63 26.00 -22.59
CA ASP A 386 34.54 27.19 -23.46
C ASP A 386 33.50 28.19 -22.92
N SER A 387 33.98 29.29 -22.33
CA SER A 387 33.18 30.42 -21.82
C SER A 387 31.97 30.07 -20.90
N PRO A 388 32.10 29.13 -19.93
CA PRO A 388 30.98 28.59 -19.16
C PRO A 388 30.33 29.58 -18.17
N LEU A 389 30.93 30.74 -17.94
CA LEU A 389 30.52 31.74 -16.94
C LEU A 389 29.90 33.01 -17.54
N SER A 390 29.73 33.07 -18.87
CA SER A 390 29.29 34.27 -19.60
C SER A 390 27.81 34.67 -19.37
N ALA A 391 26.97 33.75 -18.90
CA ALA A 391 25.52 33.94 -18.71
C ALA A 391 25.07 33.90 -17.24
N VAL A 392 25.99 34.09 -16.29
CA VAL A 392 25.75 34.07 -14.83
C VAL A 392 26.31 35.36 -14.21
N ASP A 393 25.68 35.85 -13.14
CA ASP A 393 26.11 37.10 -12.48
C ASP A 393 27.47 36.96 -11.77
N ALA A 394 28.12 38.10 -11.46
CA ALA A 394 29.49 38.14 -10.95
C ALA A 394 29.67 37.46 -9.57
N ILE A 395 28.63 37.44 -8.74
CA ILE A 395 28.65 36.83 -7.40
C ILE A 395 28.59 35.30 -7.56
N VAL A 396 27.70 34.80 -8.43
CA VAL A 396 27.55 33.37 -8.74
C VAL A 396 28.75 32.86 -9.55
N ALA A 397 29.36 33.67 -10.42
CA ALA A 397 30.57 33.30 -11.16
C ALA A 397 31.79 33.12 -10.24
N SER A 398 31.96 34.00 -9.24
CA SER A 398 33.02 33.89 -8.21
C SER A 398 32.80 32.66 -7.31
N GLU A 399 31.55 32.34 -6.98
CA GLU A 399 31.22 31.15 -6.20
C GLU A 399 31.48 29.84 -6.97
N ILE A 400 31.17 29.80 -8.28
CA ILE A 400 31.47 28.65 -9.15
C ILE A 400 32.98 28.50 -9.37
N PHE A 401 33.72 29.60 -9.56
CA PHE A 401 35.18 29.56 -9.72
C PHE A 401 35.88 28.99 -8.47
N THR A 402 35.44 29.43 -7.28
CA THR A 402 36.04 29.03 -6.00
C THR A 402 35.63 27.60 -5.59
N LYS A 403 34.35 27.22 -5.76
CA LYS A 403 33.85 25.92 -5.30
C LYS A 403 34.01 24.79 -6.34
N CYS A 404 33.93 25.10 -7.63
CA CYS A 404 33.99 24.11 -8.71
C CYS A 404 35.40 23.97 -9.31
N PHE A 405 36.00 25.07 -9.80
CA PHE A 405 37.32 25.01 -10.46
C PHE A 405 38.48 24.88 -9.47
N LEU A 406 38.49 25.68 -8.40
CA LEU A 406 39.53 25.64 -7.36
C LEU A 406 39.26 24.59 -6.26
N GLY A 407 38.06 24.01 -6.22
CA GLY A 407 37.62 23.02 -5.23
C GLY A 407 37.40 21.63 -5.84
N LEU A 408 36.24 21.42 -6.46
CA LEU A 408 35.81 20.11 -6.99
C LEU A 408 36.79 19.50 -8.01
N LEU A 409 37.38 20.34 -8.88
CA LEU A 409 38.28 19.93 -9.98
C LEU A 409 39.77 20.19 -9.68
N ALA A 410 40.13 20.53 -8.44
CA ALA A 410 41.47 21.00 -8.06
C ALA A 410 42.64 20.02 -8.34
N LYS A 411 42.33 18.73 -8.58
CA LYS A 411 43.29 17.65 -8.86
C LYS A 411 43.18 17.09 -10.30
N LYS A 412 42.40 17.74 -11.17
CA LYS A 412 42.14 17.35 -12.58
C LYS A 412 42.73 18.40 -13.53
N THR A 413 43.04 18.04 -14.78
CA THR A 413 43.61 18.99 -15.75
C THR A 413 42.49 19.80 -16.41
N VAL A 414 42.49 21.13 -16.28
CA VAL A 414 41.42 22.01 -16.78
C VAL A 414 41.99 23.02 -17.78
N LEU A 415 41.45 23.03 -19.01
CA LEU A 415 41.71 24.04 -20.05
C LEU A 415 40.48 24.94 -20.18
N LEU A 416 40.62 26.22 -19.80
CA LEU A 416 39.52 27.18 -19.75
C LEU A 416 39.75 28.31 -20.77
N VAL A 417 38.76 28.53 -21.64
CA VAL A 417 38.72 29.68 -22.56
C VAL A 417 37.81 30.75 -21.97
N THR A 418 38.34 31.95 -21.71
CA THR A 418 37.60 33.04 -21.05
C THR A 418 38.15 34.42 -21.46
N HIS A 419 37.30 35.44 -21.40
CA HIS A 419 37.62 36.85 -21.66
C HIS A 419 37.54 37.73 -20.38
N ASN A 420 37.36 37.12 -19.20
CA ASN A 420 37.22 37.85 -17.94
C ASN A 420 38.61 38.14 -17.32
N PRO A 421 39.02 39.43 -17.22
CA PRO A 421 40.38 39.81 -16.80
C PRO A 421 40.71 39.42 -15.35
N GLU A 422 39.74 39.45 -14.42
CA GLU A 422 39.98 39.13 -13.01
C GLU A 422 40.33 37.65 -12.78
N ILE A 423 39.86 36.76 -13.67
CA ILE A 423 40.15 35.32 -13.61
C ILE A 423 41.50 35.02 -14.25
N ILE A 424 41.86 35.75 -15.32
CA ILE A 424 43.13 35.59 -16.03
C ILE A 424 44.31 36.05 -15.15
N GLU A 425 44.11 37.07 -14.33
CA GLU A 425 45.12 37.62 -13.40
C GLU A 425 45.17 36.90 -12.03
N SER A 426 44.37 35.86 -11.84
CA SER A 426 44.30 35.13 -10.57
C SER A 426 45.53 34.27 -10.31
N ALA A 427 46.05 34.31 -9.06
CA ALA A 427 47.22 33.54 -8.62
C ALA A 427 47.03 32.00 -8.62
N ALA A 428 45.86 31.50 -9.02
CA ALA A 428 45.54 30.08 -9.12
C ALA A 428 45.69 29.47 -10.54
N VAL A 429 46.01 30.29 -11.55
CA VAL A 429 46.21 29.86 -12.95
C VAL A 429 47.68 29.48 -13.19
N ALA A 430 47.92 28.29 -13.74
CA ALA A 430 49.27 27.74 -13.88
C ALA A 430 50.02 28.20 -15.15
N ARG A 431 49.32 28.43 -16.28
CA ARG A 431 49.91 28.89 -17.55
C ARG A 431 48.87 29.61 -18.41
N THR A 432 49.27 30.70 -19.06
CA THR A 432 48.41 31.49 -19.96
C THR A 432 48.98 31.50 -21.38
N LEU A 433 48.11 31.39 -22.39
CA LEU A 433 48.47 31.34 -23.81
C LEU A 433 47.66 32.40 -24.57
N LEU A 434 48.34 33.34 -25.22
CA LEU A 434 47.68 34.38 -26.03
C LEU A 434 47.74 34.01 -27.52
N VAL A 435 46.56 33.86 -28.13
CA VAL A 435 46.39 33.56 -29.56
C VAL A 435 45.77 34.77 -30.24
N GLN A 436 46.45 35.30 -31.27
CA GLN A 436 45.95 36.43 -32.05
C GLN A 436 46.20 36.16 -33.54
N ASP A 437 45.19 36.44 -34.37
CA ASP A 437 45.18 36.15 -35.81
C ASP A 437 45.54 34.70 -36.19
N GLY A 438 45.12 33.76 -35.33
CA GLY A 438 45.33 32.33 -35.54
C GLY A 438 46.77 31.84 -35.30
N GLN A 439 47.67 32.71 -34.81
CA GLN A 439 49.02 32.34 -34.40
C GLN A 439 49.24 32.59 -32.91
N LEU A 440 50.09 31.74 -32.30
CA LEU A 440 50.43 31.81 -30.88
C LEU A 440 51.58 32.81 -30.71
N ILE A 441 51.35 33.86 -29.90
CA ILE A 441 52.28 35.00 -29.79
C ILE A 441 53.14 34.94 -28.52
N GLU A 442 52.61 34.50 -27.37
CA GLU A 442 53.36 34.54 -26.10
C GLU A 442 52.98 33.44 -25.09
N SER A 443 53.97 32.94 -24.31
CA SER A 443 53.78 31.96 -23.22
C SER A 443 54.76 32.21 -22.05
N THR A 444 54.25 32.29 -20.81
CA THR A 444 55.05 32.57 -19.59
C THR A 444 55.59 31.28 -18.92
N HIS A 445 56.77 31.35 -18.24
CA HIS A 445 57.48 30.19 -17.66
C HIS A 445 57.35 30.01 -16.12
N ASP A 446 57.47 28.75 -15.68
CA ASP A 446 57.20 28.21 -14.32
C ASP A 446 57.94 28.93 -13.17
N SER A 447 57.19 29.36 -12.15
CA SER A 447 57.72 29.82 -10.86
C SER A 447 57.47 28.81 -9.74
N PRO A 448 58.45 28.48 -8.86
CA PRO A 448 58.26 27.54 -7.77
C PRO A 448 57.83 28.25 -6.48
N ARG A 449 56.69 27.89 -5.85
CA ARG A 449 56.41 28.13 -4.41
C ARG A 449 55.21 27.37 -3.83
N THR A 450 55.34 27.14 -2.52
CA THR A 450 54.69 26.21 -1.58
C THR A 450 53.16 26.33 -1.47
N ARG A 451 52.43 25.22 -1.62
CA ARG A 451 50.97 25.15 -1.44
C ARG A 451 50.61 24.78 0.01
N GLN A 452 50.17 25.77 0.78
CA GLN A 452 49.52 25.62 2.09
C GLN A 452 48.14 24.97 1.92
N GLU A 453 47.82 24.02 2.81
CA GLU A 453 46.55 23.27 2.85
C GLU A 453 45.40 24.17 3.32
N ALA A 454 44.77 24.86 2.38
CA ALA A 454 43.53 25.59 2.60
C ALA A 454 42.33 24.62 2.57
N THR A 455 41.61 24.58 3.69
CA THR A 455 40.43 23.76 3.97
C THR A 455 39.23 24.22 3.16
N SER A 456 39.00 23.57 2.01
CA SER A 456 37.72 23.61 1.32
C SER A 456 36.77 22.56 1.89
N ALA A 457 35.55 22.99 2.22
CA ALA A 457 34.46 22.20 2.80
C ALA A 457 33.87 21.13 1.86
N VAL A 458 34.32 21.05 0.60
CA VAL A 458 33.92 20.00 -0.34
C VAL A 458 35.17 19.34 -0.91
N THR A 459 35.24 18.04 -0.66
CA THR A 459 36.41 17.20 -0.81
C THR A 459 36.57 16.77 -2.27
N PRO A 460 37.80 16.77 -2.83
CA PRO A 460 38.02 16.53 -4.26
C PRO A 460 37.89 15.06 -4.66
N LEU A 461 37.39 14.82 -5.88
CA LEU A 461 37.35 13.48 -6.49
C LEU A 461 38.77 12.96 -6.77
N LYS A 462 38.99 11.70 -6.38
CA LYS A 462 40.30 11.01 -6.34
C LYS A 462 40.54 10.25 -7.65
N ALA A 463 41.75 10.31 -8.19
CA ALA A 463 42.16 9.59 -9.40
C ALA A 463 42.26 8.07 -9.18
N ARG A 464 41.98 7.28 -10.23
CA ARG A 464 42.09 5.81 -10.25
C ARG A 464 43.53 5.36 -10.54
N THR A 465 43.99 4.34 -9.81
CA THR A 465 45.24 3.61 -10.09
C THR A 465 45.03 2.60 -11.23
N PRO A 466 45.97 2.49 -12.19
CA PRO A 466 45.86 1.57 -13.33
C PRO A 466 46.15 0.11 -12.93
N TYR A 467 45.47 -0.82 -13.61
CA TYR A 467 45.29 -2.24 -13.26
C TYR A 467 46.36 -3.20 -13.82
N TRP A 468 47.58 -2.74 -14.13
CA TRP A 468 48.54 -3.54 -14.92
C TRP A 468 49.92 -3.80 -14.29
N GLU A 469 50.10 -3.58 -12.99
CA GLU A 469 51.35 -3.94 -12.31
C GLU A 469 51.05 -4.69 -11.00
N GLU A 470 50.80 -5.99 -11.14
CA GLU A 470 51.46 -7.08 -10.40
C GLU A 470 50.64 -8.37 -10.56
N SER A 471 50.94 -9.07 -11.66
CA SER A 471 50.62 -10.47 -11.85
C SER A 471 51.72 -11.32 -11.22
N GLU A 472 51.51 -11.82 -10.00
CA GLU A 472 52.19 -13.03 -9.54
C GLU A 472 51.27 -14.24 -9.75
N ILE A 473 51.73 -15.09 -10.65
CA ILE A 473 51.18 -16.40 -10.98
C ILE A 473 51.46 -17.32 -9.80
N ILE A 474 50.42 -17.84 -9.14
CA ILE A 474 50.54 -19.00 -8.25
C ILE A 474 49.90 -20.19 -8.97
N GLU A 475 50.75 -21.09 -9.46
CA GLU A 475 50.38 -22.41 -9.96
C GLU A 475 49.67 -23.22 -8.87
N TYR A 476 48.57 -23.87 -9.23
CA TYR A 476 47.94 -24.90 -8.40
C TYR A 476 48.60 -26.26 -8.69
N PRO A 477 49.27 -26.92 -7.73
CA PRO A 477 49.48 -28.36 -7.80
C PRO A 477 48.23 -29.12 -7.34
N ALA A 478 48.06 -30.30 -7.91
CA ALA A 478 46.94 -31.23 -7.76
C ALA A 478 46.57 -31.59 -6.30
N PRO A 479 45.33 -32.07 -6.04
CA PRO A 479 44.76 -32.11 -4.69
C PRO A 479 45.25 -33.32 -3.88
N GLY A 480 45.89 -33.03 -2.74
CA GLY A 480 46.06 -33.96 -1.62
C GLY A 480 45.25 -33.46 -0.41
N PRO A 481 44.70 -34.35 0.43
CA PRO A 481 43.55 -34.03 1.27
C PRO A 481 43.98 -33.27 2.53
N ARG A 482 43.60 -32.00 2.63
CA ARG A 482 43.55 -31.29 3.91
C ARG A 482 42.18 -30.66 4.09
N HIS A 483 41.60 -30.96 5.24
CA HIS A 483 40.22 -30.75 5.60
C HIS A 483 39.93 -29.26 5.83
N GLU A 484 39.18 -28.63 4.92
CA GLU A 484 38.41 -27.41 5.19
C GLU A 484 36.93 -27.74 5.16
N MET A 485 36.42 -28.26 6.29
CA MET A 485 34.98 -28.42 6.52
C MET A 485 34.37 -27.06 6.87
N LEU A 486 33.33 -26.67 6.13
CA LEU A 486 32.01 -26.30 6.66
C LEU A 486 31.05 -26.07 5.48
N VAL A 487 30.76 -27.17 4.79
CA VAL A 487 29.53 -27.38 4.02
C VAL A 487 28.48 -27.84 5.02
N THR A 488 27.29 -27.24 5.02
CA THR A 488 26.14 -27.82 5.72
C THR A 488 25.46 -28.83 4.78
N PRO A 489 25.35 -30.12 5.15
CA PRO A 489 24.66 -31.12 4.36
C PRO A 489 23.15 -31.10 4.62
N SER A 490 22.39 -31.37 3.56
CA SER A 490 21.04 -31.95 3.62
C SER A 490 21.12 -33.45 4.00
N LEU A 491 19.98 -34.05 4.36
CA LEU A 491 19.77 -35.33 5.03
C LEU A 491 20.36 -36.64 4.41
N ARG A 492 21.33 -36.61 3.50
CA ARG A 492 22.03 -37.82 3.02
C ARG A 492 23.53 -37.60 2.81
N THR A 493 24.34 -38.02 3.79
CA THR A 493 25.60 -38.79 3.66
C THR A 493 26.16 -39.14 5.05
N PRO A 494 26.92 -40.24 5.21
CA PRO A 494 26.94 -41.02 6.44
C PRO A 494 28.21 -40.80 7.27
N TYR A 495 28.21 -39.87 8.22
CA TYR A 495 29.16 -39.92 9.36
C TYR A 495 28.53 -39.27 10.60
N SER A 496 28.50 -40.03 11.68
CA SER A 496 27.97 -39.65 12.99
C SER A 496 28.97 -38.79 13.76
N TYR A 497 28.65 -37.53 14.08
CA TYR A 497 29.28 -36.87 15.24
C TYR A 497 28.50 -35.69 15.84
N ASN A 498 28.75 -35.46 17.13
CA ASN A 498 27.93 -34.82 18.16
C ASN A 498 27.60 -33.32 17.98
N ALA A 499 26.34 -32.97 18.30
CA ALA A 499 25.73 -31.65 18.20
C ALA A 499 25.87 -30.80 19.49
N ARG A 500 27.03 -30.18 19.73
CA ARG A 500 27.18 -29.21 20.85
C ARG A 500 27.78 -27.86 20.51
N GLU A 501 28.23 -27.61 19.28
CA GLU A 501 28.85 -26.33 18.92
C GLU A 501 28.31 -25.80 17.58
N MET A 502 27.15 -25.13 17.63
CA MET A 502 26.73 -24.21 16.56
C MET A 502 26.29 -22.89 17.18
N LEU A 503 27.17 -21.89 17.12
CA LEU A 503 26.83 -20.50 17.42
C LEU A 503 26.08 -19.90 16.21
N TYR A 504 24.78 -19.71 16.40
CA TYR A 504 23.88 -18.87 15.61
C TYR A 504 23.50 -19.32 14.18
N THR A 505 22.73 -20.40 14.12
CA THR A 505 21.63 -20.53 13.15
C THR A 505 20.32 -20.61 13.95
N PRO A 506 19.23 -19.89 13.62
CA PRO A 506 17.96 -20.13 14.27
C PRO A 506 17.54 -21.58 14.03
N ARG A 507 17.32 -22.32 15.12
CA ARG A 507 16.73 -23.66 15.07
C ARG A 507 15.31 -23.48 14.52
N GLU A 508 14.97 -24.13 13.40
CA GLU A 508 13.55 -24.31 13.07
C GLU A 508 12.93 -25.07 14.26
N PRO A 509 11.79 -24.59 14.81
CA PRO A 509 11.18 -25.27 15.94
C PRO A 509 10.87 -26.71 15.52
N VAL A 510 11.38 -27.66 16.31
CA VAL A 510 11.05 -29.07 16.16
C VAL A 510 9.55 -29.20 16.42
N ALA A 511 8.80 -29.73 15.45
CA ALA A 511 7.39 -30.03 15.63
C ALA A 511 7.21 -30.92 16.88
N GLY A 512 6.65 -30.37 17.95
CA GLY A 512 6.38 -31.09 19.19
C GLY A 512 6.81 -30.41 20.50
N GLU A 513 7.62 -29.34 20.48
CA GLU A 513 7.90 -28.54 21.67
C GLU A 513 6.98 -27.31 21.73
N SER A 514 5.85 -27.44 22.42
CA SER A 514 5.00 -26.30 22.78
C SER A 514 5.74 -25.45 23.82
N PHE A 515 6.47 -24.42 23.38
CA PHE A 515 6.83 -23.33 24.28
C PHE A 515 5.53 -22.75 24.84
N GLU A 516 5.41 -22.62 26.16
CA GLU A 516 4.28 -21.92 26.77
C GLU A 516 4.17 -20.51 26.17
N GLU A 517 3.07 -20.22 25.48
CA GLU A 517 2.78 -18.95 24.80
C GLU A 517 2.55 -17.76 25.76
N SER A 518 2.79 -17.95 27.07
CA SER A 518 2.40 -17.03 28.15
C SER A 518 3.17 -15.69 28.20
N GLY A 519 4.09 -15.43 27.26
CA GLY A 519 4.94 -14.23 27.23
C GLY A 519 4.85 -13.33 25.99
N ARG A 520 4.03 -13.65 24.98
CA ARG A 520 3.93 -12.81 23.76
C ARG A 520 3.02 -11.60 24.00
N LEU A 521 3.60 -10.40 23.92
CA LEU A 521 2.86 -9.13 24.02
C LEU A 521 2.13 -8.79 22.72
N ILE A 522 2.76 -9.05 21.57
CA ILE A 522 2.19 -8.82 20.24
C ILE A 522 1.41 -10.08 19.85
N ALA A 523 0.10 -9.91 19.63
CA ALA A 523 -0.72 -10.98 19.08
C ALA A 523 -0.40 -11.16 17.58
N ASP A 524 -0.08 -12.39 17.18
CA ASP A 524 -0.01 -12.77 15.78
C ASP A 524 -1.36 -12.45 15.12
N GLU A 525 -1.34 -11.94 13.88
CA GLU A 525 -2.58 -11.56 13.19
C GLU A 525 -3.42 -12.82 12.98
N GLU A 526 -4.57 -12.92 13.67
CA GLU A 526 -5.49 -14.04 13.48
C GLU A 526 -5.97 -14.06 12.04
N ARG A 527 -5.70 -15.19 11.39
CA ARG A 527 -6.00 -15.42 9.98
C ARG A 527 -7.49 -15.78 9.88
N ALA A 528 -8.36 -14.85 9.48
CA ALA A 528 -9.80 -15.13 9.29
C ALA A 528 -10.02 -16.42 8.46
N GLU A 529 -10.63 -17.46 9.03
CA GLU A 529 -10.79 -18.77 8.38
C GLU A 529 -12.12 -18.85 7.61
N GLY A 530 -12.08 -19.32 6.36
CA GLY A 530 -13.28 -19.59 5.57
C GLY A 530 -13.80 -18.43 4.70
N ARG A 531 -15.09 -18.49 4.33
CA ARG A 531 -15.77 -17.45 3.53
C ARG A 531 -16.13 -16.26 4.43
N VAL A 532 -16.06 -15.04 3.87
CA VAL A 532 -16.52 -13.81 4.55
C VAL A 532 -17.89 -14.07 5.16
N SER A 533 -18.02 -13.79 6.45
CA SER A 533 -19.25 -14.10 7.18
C SER A 533 -20.44 -13.36 6.56
N LYS A 534 -21.60 -14.03 6.51
CA LYS A 534 -22.84 -13.40 6.01
C LYS A 534 -23.20 -12.15 6.81
N GLU A 535 -22.81 -12.11 8.07
CA GLU A 535 -23.02 -10.98 8.98
C GLU A 535 -22.26 -9.73 8.50
N VAL A 536 -21.01 -9.88 8.04
CA VAL A 536 -20.23 -8.77 7.48
C VAL A 536 -20.85 -8.23 6.20
N VAL A 537 -21.32 -9.11 5.31
CA VAL A 537 -21.99 -8.70 4.07
C VAL A 537 -23.27 -7.92 4.38
N VAL A 538 -24.07 -8.41 5.33
CA VAL A 538 -25.30 -7.74 5.78
C VAL A 538 -24.98 -6.41 6.45
N ALA A 539 -23.92 -6.34 7.27
CA ALA A 539 -23.48 -5.10 7.91
C ALA A 539 -23.02 -4.06 6.87
N TYR A 540 -22.28 -4.47 5.84
CA TYR A 540 -21.87 -3.60 4.74
C TYR A 540 -23.08 -3.06 3.95
N LEU A 541 -24.04 -3.94 3.60
CA LEU A 541 -25.30 -3.52 2.95
C LEU A 541 -26.13 -2.59 3.84
N GLY A 542 -26.15 -2.85 5.15
CA GLY A 542 -26.74 -1.96 6.16
C GLY A 542 -26.04 -0.61 6.25
N ALA A 543 -24.73 -0.56 6.00
CA ALA A 543 -23.96 0.68 5.96
C ALA A 543 -24.26 1.51 4.70
N MET A 544 -24.46 0.87 3.54
CA MET A 544 -24.81 1.53 2.28
C MET A 544 -26.20 2.20 2.29
N GLY A 545 -27.10 1.76 3.18
CA GLY A 545 -28.47 2.29 3.32
C GLY A 545 -29.56 1.23 3.40
N GLY A 546 -29.21 -0.05 3.50
CA GLY A 546 -30.14 -1.16 3.73
C GLY A 546 -30.98 -1.53 2.51
N CYS A 547 -32.14 -2.15 2.74
CA CYS A 547 -32.96 -2.77 1.68
C CYS A 547 -33.40 -1.79 0.58
N CYS A 548 -33.71 -0.54 0.91
CA CYS A 548 -34.13 0.46 -0.09
C CYS A 548 -33.05 0.70 -1.15
N THR A 549 -31.78 0.73 -0.76
CA THR A 549 -30.66 0.93 -1.70
C THR A 549 -30.47 -0.26 -2.61
N PHE A 550 -30.62 -1.47 -2.06
CA PHE A 550 -30.57 -2.70 -2.84
C PHE A 550 -31.69 -2.76 -3.89
N VAL A 551 -32.91 -2.33 -3.54
CA VAL A 551 -34.05 -2.27 -4.48
C VAL A 551 -33.77 -1.31 -5.63
N VAL A 552 -33.20 -0.13 -5.37
CA VAL A 552 -32.85 0.84 -6.43
C VAL A 552 -31.77 0.28 -7.37
N ILE A 553 -30.72 -0.33 -6.82
CA ILE A 553 -29.65 -0.95 -7.62
C ILE A 553 -30.20 -2.13 -8.44
N ALA A 554 -31.02 -2.98 -7.85
CA ALA A 554 -31.64 -4.11 -8.54
C ALA A 554 -32.58 -3.63 -9.67
N PHE A 555 -33.42 -2.63 -9.41
CA PHE A 555 -34.34 -2.06 -10.39
C PHE A 555 -33.58 -1.46 -11.58
N THR A 556 -32.58 -0.60 -11.33
CA THR A 556 -31.78 0.02 -12.41
C THR A 556 -31.02 -1.02 -13.22
N THR A 557 -30.49 -2.06 -12.58
CA THR A 557 -29.82 -3.19 -13.25
C THR A 557 -30.78 -3.95 -14.16
N ILE A 558 -31.97 -4.31 -13.67
CA ILE A 558 -32.96 -5.06 -14.45
C ILE A 558 -33.50 -4.21 -15.59
N ALA A 559 -33.87 -2.95 -15.32
CA ALA A 559 -34.38 -2.03 -16.33
C ALA A 559 -33.37 -1.82 -17.47
N MET A 560 -32.08 -1.69 -17.15
CA MET A 560 -31.02 -1.62 -18.14
C MET A 560 -31.01 -2.84 -19.06
N GLN A 561 -31.04 -4.06 -18.51
CA GLN A 561 -30.99 -5.27 -19.33
C GLN A 561 -32.25 -5.48 -20.16
N VAL A 562 -33.42 -5.13 -19.62
CA VAL A 562 -34.69 -5.17 -20.36
C VAL A 562 -34.63 -4.25 -21.58
N LEU A 563 -34.12 -3.02 -21.43
CA LEU A 563 -33.98 -2.08 -22.55
C LEU A 563 -32.95 -2.56 -23.58
N LYS A 564 -31.84 -3.14 -23.13
CA LYS A 564 -30.80 -3.68 -24.02
C LYS A 564 -31.32 -4.86 -24.84
N VAL A 565 -31.89 -5.86 -24.19
CA VAL A 565 -32.52 -7.00 -24.87
C VAL A 565 -33.70 -6.56 -25.74
N GLY A 566 -34.48 -5.58 -25.28
CA GLY A 566 -35.56 -4.97 -26.05
C GLY A 566 -35.05 -4.32 -27.35
N SER A 567 -33.91 -3.62 -27.29
CA SER A 567 -33.24 -3.05 -28.46
C SER A 567 -32.78 -4.14 -29.45
N ASP A 568 -32.18 -5.22 -28.94
CA ASP A 568 -31.74 -6.36 -29.75
C ASP A 568 -32.92 -7.08 -30.44
N LEU A 569 -34.02 -7.31 -29.71
CA LEU A 569 -35.25 -7.93 -30.24
C LEU A 569 -35.97 -7.01 -31.23
N TRP A 570 -35.98 -5.70 -30.98
CA TRP A 570 -36.53 -4.71 -31.90
C TRP A 570 -35.75 -4.69 -33.21
N LEU A 571 -34.42 -4.65 -33.14
CA LEU A 571 -33.55 -4.72 -34.32
C LEU A 571 -33.79 -6.01 -35.10
N THR A 572 -33.95 -7.14 -34.39
CA THR A 572 -34.27 -8.44 -34.99
C THR A 572 -35.61 -8.42 -35.74
N ARG A 573 -36.64 -7.81 -35.14
CA ARG A 573 -37.96 -7.67 -35.78
C ARG A 573 -37.89 -6.76 -37.01
N TRP A 574 -37.27 -5.59 -36.85
CA TRP A 574 -37.15 -4.58 -37.90
C TRP A 574 -36.37 -5.10 -39.11
N ALA A 575 -35.32 -5.90 -38.87
CA ALA A 575 -34.59 -6.59 -39.93
C ALA A 575 -35.49 -7.54 -40.76
N ASN A 576 -36.39 -8.29 -40.12
CA ASN A 576 -37.29 -9.21 -40.84
C ASN A 576 -38.38 -8.46 -41.64
N GLU A 577 -38.82 -7.28 -41.19
CA GLU A 577 -39.81 -6.47 -41.93
C GLU A 577 -39.20 -5.89 -43.23
N SER A 578 -37.87 -5.71 -43.29
CA SER A 578 -37.16 -5.23 -44.49
C SER A 578 -37.18 -6.18 -45.69
N GLU A 579 -37.39 -7.48 -45.45
CA GLU A 579 -37.41 -8.51 -46.51
C GLU A 579 -38.79 -8.66 -47.19
N GLY A 580 -39.86 -8.16 -46.56
CA GLY A 580 -41.24 -8.39 -47.00
C GLY A 580 -41.95 -7.20 -47.66
N GLU A 581 -41.41 -5.98 -47.55
CA GLU A 581 -42.06 -4.74 -48.03
C GLU A 581 -41.35 -4.12 -49.25
N ASP A 582 -42.11 -3.41 -50.08
CA ASP A 582 -41.54 -2.60 -51.17
C ASP A 582 -40.60 -1.51 -50.62
N ALA A 583 -39.49 -1.26 -51.32
CA ALA A 583 -38.42 -0.35 -50.85
C ALA A 583 -38.91 1.08 -50.52
N ALA A 584 -39.99 1.54 -51.16
CA ALA A 584 -40.57 2.88 -50.92
C ALA A 584 -41.40 2.94 -49.62
N THR A 585 -42.11 1.87 -49.26
CA THR A 585 -42.86 1.77 -47.99
C THR A 585 -41.92 1.55 -46.81
N PHE A 586 -40.88 0.72 -47.01
CA PHE A 586 -39.86 0.49 -46.00
C PHE A 586 -39.05 1.77 -45.68
N ALA A 587 -38.72 2.58 -46.70
CA ALA A 587 -38.05 3.86 -46.48
C ALA A 587 -38.88 4.84 -45.63
N ALA A 588 -40.21 4.83 -45.78
CA ALA A 588 -41.11 5.69 -45.00
C ALA A 588 -41.32 5.20 -43.55
N SER A 589 -41.27 3.89 -43.29
CA SER A 589 -41.35 3.29 -41.94
C SER A 589 -40.00 3.23 -41.21
N SER A 590 -38.89 3.34 -41.95
CA SER A 590 -37.52 3.27 -41.42
C SER A 590 -37.18 4.40 -40.45
N GLU A 591 -37.70 5.61 -40.63
CA GLU A 591 -37.48 6.73 -39.68
C GLU A 591 -38.05 6.40 -38.30
N LEU A 592 -39.27 5.84 -38.26
CA LEU A 592 -39.92 5.43 -37.01
C LEU A 592 -39.19 4.22 -36.38
N GLY A 593 -38.82 3.23 -37.20
CA GLY A 593 -38.10 2.04 -36.74
C GLY A 593 -36.74 2.36 -36.10
N MET A 594 -35.99 3.27 -36.73
CA MET A 594 -34.71 3.77 -36.25
C MET A 594 -34.86 4.66 -35.00
N GLY A 595 -35.92 5.48 -34.94
CA GLY A 595 -36.25 6.28 -33.75
C GLY A 595 -36.54 5.42 -32.51
N ILE A 596 -37.28 4.31 -32.67
CA ILE A 596 -37.57 3.37 -31.57
C ILE A 596 -36.29 2.65 -31.12
N TYR A 597 -35.47 2.17 -32.07
CA TYR A 597 -34.18 1.55 -31.76
C TYR A 597 -33.26 2.50 -30.99
N ALA A 598 -33.09 3.73 -31.47
CA ALA A 598 -32.28 4.75 -30.82
C ALA A 598 -32.82 5.09 -29.41
N GLY A 599 -34.14 5.20 -29.25
CA GLY A 599 -34.77 5.42 -27.94
C GLY A 599 -34.48 4.30 -26.93
N LEU A 600 -34.56 3.03 -27.35
CA LEU A 600 -34.24 1.88 -26.50
C LEU A 600 -32.75 1.82 -26.14
N ALA A 601 -31.87 2.06 -27.12
CA ALA A 601 -30.43 2.05 -26.93
C ALA A 601 -29.97 3.19 -26.00
N LEU A 602 -30.44 4.42 -26.22
CA LEU A 602 -30.19 5.56 -25.34
C LEU A 602 -30.79 5.36 -23.94
N GLY A 603 -31.97 4.76 -23.85
CA GLY A 603 -32.59 4.38 -22.58
C GLY A 603 -31.71 3.39 -21.80
N SER A 604 -31.15 2.39 -22.47
CA SER A 604 -30.23 1.43 -21.84
C SER A 604 -28.95 2.11 -21.34
N CYS A 605 -28.41 3.07 -22.11
CA CYS A 605 -27.26 3.89 -21.70
C CYS A 605 -27.60 4.81 -20.52
N ALA A 606 -28.79 5.40 -20.47
CA ALA A 606 -29.21 6.19 -19.31
C ALA A 606 -29.30 5.33 -18.04
N MET A 607 -29.82 4.10 -18.17
CA MET A 607 -29.94 3.17 -17.04
C MET A 607 -28.58 2.65 -16.56
N ILE A 608 -27.59 2.38 -17.44
CA ILE A 608 -26.24 1.98 -16.99
C ILE A 608 -25.55 3.11 -16.22
N THR A 609 -25.70 4.35 -16.67
CA THR A 609 -25.19 5.53 -15.98
C THR A 609 -25.84 5.66 -14.60
N LEU A 610 -27.16 5.51 -14.51
CA LEU A 610 -27.90 5.61 -13.25
C LEU A 610 -27.55 4.47 -12.27
N GLN A 611 -27.38 3.25 -12.78
CA GLN A 611 -26.93 2.09 -11.99
C GLN A 611 -25.53 2.33 -11.42
N THR A 612 -24.58 2.71 -12.28
CA THR A 612 -23.19 2.99 -11.88
C THR A 612 -23.13 4.12 -10.85
N ALA A 613 -23.86 5.22 -11.10
CA ALA A 613 -23.96 6.33 -10.16
C ALA A 613 -24.55 5.89 -8.81
N SER A 614 -25.58 5.05 -8.82
CA SER A 614 -26.19 4.52 -7.59
C SER A 614 -25.18 3.69 -6.79
N VAL A 615 -24.46 2.77 -7.44
CA VAL A 615 -23.42 1.94 -6.80
C VAL A 615 -22.34 2.81 -6.15
N PHE A 616 -21.83 3.82 -6.86
CA PHE A 616 -20.79 4.70 -6.33
C PHE A 616 -21.29 5.58 -5.19
N VAL A 617 -22.49 6.17 -5.29
CA VAL A 617 -23.05 7.02 -4.23
C VAL A 617 -23.32 6.22 -2.96
N TYR A 618 -23.95 5.04 -3.07
CA TYR A 618 -24.25 4.21 -1.90
C TYR A 618 -22.98 3.54 -1.34
N GLY A 619 -22.03 3.15 -2.19
CA GLY A 619 -20.74 2.61 -1.76
C GLY A 619 -19.94 3.62 -0.94
N LEU A 620 -19.86 4.88 -1.39
CA LEU A 620 -19.16 5.95 -0.69
C LEU A 620 -19.80 6.25 0.69
N ARG A 621 -21.14 6.25 0.76
CA ARG A 621 -21.88 6.39 2.02
C ARG A 621 -21.59 5.23 2.98
N GLY A 622 -21.56 4.00 2.47
CA GLY A 622 -21.22 2.82 3.25
C GLY A 622 -19.80 2.89 3.82
N SER A 623 -18.83 3.28 2.99
CA SER A 623 -17.44 3.45 3.42
C SER A 623 -17.28 4.56 4.47
N GLN A 624 -17.93 5.71 4.29
CA GLN A 624 -17.91 6.78 5.29
C GLN A 624 -18.45 6.31 6.65
N LYS A 625 -19.59 5.61 6.65
CA LYS A 625 -20.21 5.11 7.89
C LYS A 625 -19.33 4.08 8.61
N LEU A 626 -18.67 3.19 7.85
CA LEU A 626 -17.72 2.23 8.41
C LEU A 626 -16.47 2.92 8.97
N PHE A 627 -15.93 3.89 8.25
CA PHE A 627 -14.80 4.72 8.73
C PHE A 627 -15.14 5.44 10.04
N ASP A 628 -16.29 6.09 10.11
CA ASP A 628 -16.73 6.82 11.30
C ASP A 628 -16.95 5.91 12.50
N ALA A 629 -17.55 4.73 12.28
CA ALA A 629 -17.74 3.74 13.33
C ALA A 629 -16.39 3.20 13.85
N MET A 630 -15.47 2.87 12.95
CA MET A 630 -14.14 2.35 13.31
C MET A 630 -13.31 3.41 14.06
N LEU A 631 -13.29 4.65 13.57
CA LEU A 631 -12.60 5.76 14.23
C LEU A 631 -13.12 6.01 15.65
N SER A 632 -14.45 5.97 15.82
CA SER A 632 -15.07 6.16 17.14
C SER A 632 -14.70 5.03 18.09
N SER A 633 -14.82 3.78 17.63
CA SER A 633 -14.51 2.60 18.45
C SER A 633 -13.04 2.55 18.86
N LEU A 634 -12.11 2.84 17.94
CA LEU A 634 -10.67 2.87 18.22
C LEU A 634 -10.28 3.95 19.23
N LEU A 635 -10.84 5.16 19.14
CA LEU A 635 -10.54 6.23 20.10
C LEU A 635 -11.09 5.93 21.51
N GLU A 636 -12.15 5.11 21.58
CA GLU A 636 -12.76 4.63 22.83
C GLU A 636 -12.15 3.31 23.33
N ALA A 637 -11.22 2.70 22.58
CA ALA A 637 -10.58 1.45 22.95
C ALA A 637 -9.61 1.64 24.13
N PRO A 638 -9.48 0.63 25.04
CA PRO A 638 -8.56 0.70 26.17
C PRO A 638 -7.09 0.64 25.73
N MET A 639 -6.17 1.16 26.55
CA MET A 639 -4.73 1.15 26.28
C MET A 639 -4.17 -0.25 25.95
N ARG A 640 -4.72 -1.28 26.61
CA ARG A 640 -4.39 -2.69 26.34
C ARG A 640 -4.49 -3.07 24.86
N PHE A 641 -5.46 -2.53 24.13
CA PHE A 641 -5.62 -2.83 22.71
C PHE A 641 -4.40 -2.36 21.90
N PHE A 642 -3.87 -1.18 22.23
CA PHE A 642 -2.72 -0.56 21.56
C PHE A 642 -1.39 -1.22 21.96
N ASP A 643 -1.30 -1.74 23.19
CA ASP A 643 -0.12 -2.50 23.62
C ASP A 643 0.00 -3.85 22.89
N THR A 644 -1.12 -4.47 22.52
CA THR A 644 -1.15 -5.76 21.80
C THR A 644 -1.14 -5.62 20.28
N ASN A 645 -1.60 -4.49 19.74
CA ASN A 645 -1.73 -4.26 18.30
C ASN A 645 -0.74 -3.18 17.84
N PRO A 646 0.27 -3.54 17.02
CA PRO A 646 1.20 -2.56 16.47
C PRO A 646 0.48 -1.46 15.68
N ILE A 647 0.95 -0.22 15.80
CA ILE A 647 0.42 0.94 15.06
C ILE A 647 0.35 0.69 13.56
N GLY A 648 1.35 0.03 12.97
CA GLY A 648 1.34 -0.30 11.54
C GLY A 648 0.10 -1.10 11.09
N ARG A 649 -0.46 -1.94 11.97
CA ARG A 649 -1.71 -2.69 11.70
C ARG A 649 -2.90 -1.73 11.65
N ILE A 650 -2.98 -0.78 12.59
CA ILE A 650 -4.04 0.24 12.65
C ILE A 650 -3.97 1.15 11.41
N LEU A 651 -2.76 1.57 11.02
CA LEU A 651 -2.55 2.38 9.82
C LEU A 651 -3.00 1.66 8.55
N ASN A 652 -2.68 0.37 8.42
CA ASN A 652 -3.16 -0.43 7.29
C ASN A 652 -4.69 -0.52 7.23
N ARG A 653 -5.39 -0.57 8.37
CA ARG A 653 -6.87 -0.52 8.40
C ARG A 653 -7.40 0.81 7.86
N PHE A 654 -6.85 1.94 8.32
CA PHE A 654 -7.25 3.27 7.84
C PHE A 654 -6.80 3.59 6.41
N GLY A 655 -5.76 2.93 5.91
CA GLY A 655 -5.15 3.16 4.61
C GLY A 655 -5.67 2.25 3.51
N ASP A 656 -5.37 0.96 3.62
CA ASP A 656 -5.63 -0.03 2.57
C ASP A 656 -7.06 -0.60 2.67
N ASP A 657 -7.51 -0.98 3.86
CA ASP A 657 -8.83 -1.60 4.02
C ASP A 657 -9.96 -0.56 3.77
N VAL A 658 -9.84 0.66 4.30
CA VAL A 658 -10.75 1.76 3.95
C VAL A 658 -10.67 2.11 2.46
N GLY A 659 -9.47 2.09 1.86
CA GLY A 659 -9.30 2.33 0.43
C GLY A 659 -9.98 1.26 -0.45
N SER A 660 -9.97 0.00 0.00
CA SER A 660 -10.70 -1.11 -0.64
C SER A 660 -12.22 -0.90 -0.55
N CYS A 661 -12.73 -0.43 0.59
CA CYS A 661 -14.14 -0.07 0.76
C CYS A 661 -14.54 1.17 -0.07
N ASP A 662 -13.64 2.15 -0.20
CA ASP A 662 -13.86 3.36 -0.98
C ASP A 662 -13.95 3.08 -2.48
N MET A 663 -13.03 2.26 -3.00
CA MET A 663 -12.83 2.09 -4.44
C MET A 663 -12.99 0.64 -4.89
N GLY A 664 -12.27 -0.30 -4.25
CA GLY A 664 -12.21 -1.70 -4.67
C GLY A 664 -13.58 -2.37 -4.78
N ILE A 665 -14.43 -2.23 -3.75
CA ILE A 665 -15.77 -2.82 -3.74
C ILE A 665 -16.69 -2.15 -4.76
N PRO A 666 -16.86 -0.81 -4.80
CA PRO A 666 -17.71 -0.17 -5.81
C PRO A 666 -17.31 -0.47 -7.26
N PHE A 667 -16.00 -0.51 -7.55
CA PHE A 667 -15.49 -0.88 -8.88
C PHE A 667 -15.73 -2.35 -9.25
N SER A 668 -15.90 -3.24 -8.27
CA SER A 668 -16.20 -4.65 -8.53
C SER A 668 -17.71 -4.91 -8.59
N LEU A 669 -18.50 -4.23 -7.74
CA LEU A 669 -19.93 -4.48 -7.56
C LEU A 669 -20.74 -4.12 -8.81
N GLY A 670 -20.47 -2.97 -9.43
CA GLY A 670 -21.17 -2.54 -10.65
C GLY A 670 -21.03 -3.53 -11.81
N PRO A 671 -19.79 -3.87 -12.22
CA PRO A 671 -19.55 -4.87 -13.27
C PRO A 671 -20.12 -6.25 -12.95
N ILE A 672 -20.07 -6.73 -11.71
CA ILE A 672 -20.70 -8.01 -11.35
C ILE A 672 -22.21 -7.97 -11.57
N LEU A 673 -22.88 -6.90 -11.12
CA LEU A 673 -24.31 -6.75 -11.30
C LEU A 673 -24.68 -6.71 -12.79
N PHE A 674 -23.90 -5.99 -13.59
CA PHE A 674 -24.06 -5.96 -15.04
C PHE A 674 -23.85 -7.34 -15.68
N GLU A 675 -22.76 -8.04 -15.38
CA GLU A 675 -22.43 -9.32 -16.00
C GLU A 675 -23.37 -10.45 -15.60
N VAL A 676 -23.74 -10.54 -14.31
CA VAL A 676 -24.72 -11.53 -13.84
C VAL A 676 -26.06 -11.31 -14.53
N SER A 677 -26.53 -10.06 -14.59
CA SER A 677 -27.82 -9.74 -15.22
C SER A 677 -27.76 -9.95 -16.74
N SER A 678 -26.67 -9.54 -17.41
CA SER A 678 -26.43 -9.79 -18.83
C SER A 678 -26.45 -11.28 -19.16
N ALA A 679 -25.72 -12.10 -18.39
CA ALA A 679 -25.69 -13.55 -18.56
C ALA A 679 -27.08 -14.17 -18.36
N MET A 680 -27.81 -13.76 -17.32
CA MET A 680 -29.18 -14.26 -17.07
C MET A 680 -30.14 -13.93 -18.21
N PHE A 681 -30.12 -12.69 -18.72
CA PHE A 681 -31.02 -12.25 -19.77
C PHE A 681 -30.66 -12.86 -21.13
N THR A 682 -29.39 -12.88 -21.51
CA THR A 682 -28.92 -13.47 -22.78
C THR A 682 -29.11 -15.00 -22.81
N LEU A 683 -28.85 -15.70 -21.71
CA LEU A 683 -29.17 -17.13 -21.60
C LEU A 683 -30.69 -17.34 -21.62
N GLY A 684 -31.44 -16.54 -20.86
CA GLY A 684 -32.90 -16.63 -20.79
C GLY A 684 -33.57 -16.47 -22.16
N THR A 685 -33.19 -15.45 -22.93
CA THR A 685 -33.69 -15.25 -24.31
C THR A 685 -33.27 -16.37 -25.24
N THR A 686 -32.02 -16.83 -25.16
CA THR A 686 -31.53 -17.97 -25.95
C THR A 686 -32.34 -19.24 -25.66
N LEU A 687 -32.64 -19.53 -24.40
CA LEU A 687 -33.46 -20.68 -23.99
C LEU A 687 -34.90 -20.58 -24.52
N ILE A 688 -35.49 -19.39 -24.49
CA ILE A 688 -36.85 -19.15 -25.01
C ILE A 688 -36.89 -19.35 -26.53
N ILE A 689 -35.91 -18.79 -27.26
CA ILE A 689 -35.84 -18.88 -28.72
C ILE A 689 -35.58 -20.32 -29.18
N THR A 690 -34.66 -21.04 -28.52
CA THR A 690 -34.26 -22.41 -28.88
C THR A 690 -35.23 -23.50 -28.40
N LYS A 691 -36.33 -23.12 -27.71
CA LYS A 691 -37.40 -24.02 -27.25
C LYS A 691 -36.83 -25.24 -26.49
N TRP A 692 -37.22 -26.47 -26.87
CA TRP A 692 -36.82 -27.69 -26.19
C TRP A 692 -35.31 -27.99 -26.30
N LEU A 693 -34.63 -27.54 -27.37
CA LEU A 693 -33.18 -27.69 -27.54
C LEU A 693 -32.41 -26.86 -26.49
N GLY A 694 -32.96 -25.74 -26.05
CA GLY A 694 -32.39 -24.93 -24.98
C GLY A 694 -32.24 -25.70 -23.66
N LEU A 695 -33.11 -26.67 -23.38
CA LEU A 695 -33.00 -27.49 -22.16
C LEU A 695 -31.69 -28.30 -22.12
N LEU A 696 -31.05 -28.58 -23.27
CA LEU A 696 -29.74 -29.24 -23.33
C LEU A 696 -28.59 -28.37 -22.81
N VAL A 697 -28.79 -27.04 -22.72
CA VAL A 697 -27.82 -26.11 -22.14
C VAL A 697 -27.82 -26.17 -20.61
N LEU A 698 -28.95 -26.50 -19.97
CA LEU A 698 -29.07 -26.49 -18.50
C LEU A 698 -28.10 -27.48 -17.80
N PRO A 699 -27.93 -28.74 -18.23
CA PRO A 699 -26.91 -29.63 -17.66
C PRO A 699 -25.50 -29.06 -17.76
N LEU A 700 -25.16 -28.40 -18.87
CA LEU A 700 -23.85 -27.77 -19.06
C LEU A 700 -23.64 -26.59 -18.11
N LEU A 701 -24.67 -25.80 -17.81
CA LEU A 701 -24.62 -24.75 -16.80
C LEU A 701 -24.42 -25.31 -15.38
N VAL A 702 -25.01 -26.47 -15.06
CA VAL A 702 -24.76 -27.15 -13.78
C VAL A 702 -23.31 -27.64 -13.69
N VAL A 703 -22.78 -28.20 -14.79
CA VAL A 703 -21.36 -28.60 -14.86
C VAL A 703 -20.45 -27.38 -14.71
N TYR A 704 -20.77 -26.28 -15.39
CA TYR A 704 -20.06 -25.00 -15.28
C TYR A 704 -19.99 -24.53 -13.82
N TYR A 705 -21.14 -24.49 -13.13
CA TYR A 705 -21.22 -24.10 -11.72
C TYR A 705 -20.35 -25.00 -10.82
N LYS A 706 -20.40 -26.32 -11.01
CA LYS A 706 -19.59 -27.26 -10.22
C LYS A 706 -18.09 -27.04 -10.41
N TYR A 707 -17.63 -26.82 -11.64
CA TYR A 707 -16.23 -26.50 -11.93
C TYR A 707 -15.80 -25.14 -11.34
N GLY A 708 -16.66 -24.12 -11.46
CA GLY A 708 -16.42 -22.81 -10.85
C GLY A 708 -16.27 -22.90 -9.33
N ALA A 709 -17.17 -23.62 -8.66
CA ALA A 709 -17.11 -23.84 -7.22
C ALA A 709 -15.82 -24.58 -6.79
N PHE A 710 -15.46 -25.65 -7.51
CA PHE A 710 -14.24 -26.45 -7.26
C PHE A 710 -12.95 -25.65 -7.47
N PHE A 711 -12.95 -24.71 -8.42
CA PHE A 711 -11.80 -23.84 -8.73
C PHE A 711 -11.61 -22.73 -7.69
N LEU A 712 -12.71 -22.13 -7.22
CA LEU A 712 -12.66 -20.92 -6.42
C LEU A 712 -12.01 -21.12 -5.04
N GLU A 713 -12.18 -22.28 -4.41
CA GLU A 713 -11.62 -22.57 -3.07
C GLU A 713 -10.07 -22.61 -3.06
N PRO A 714 -9.40 -23.44 -3.87
CA PRO A 714 -7.93 -23.45 -3.94
C PRO A 714 -7.33 -22.13 -4.45
N LEU A 715 -7.96 -21.49 -5.44
CA LEU A 715 -7.47 -20.22 -5.99
C LEU A 715 -7.39 -19.14 -4.90
N ARG A 716 -8.40 -19.07 -4.03
CA ARG A 716 -8.44 -18.12 -2.91
C ARG A 716 -7.31 -18.35 -1.93
N GLU A 717 -7.10 -19.60 -1.50
CA GLU A 717 -6.01 -19.90 -0.56
C GLU A 717 -4.63 -19.62 -1.17
N VAL A 718 -4.40 -19.95 -2.45
CA VAL A 718 -3.15 -19.60 -3.14
C VAL A 718 -2.96 -18.08 -3.23
N ASN A 719 -4.00 -17.33 -3.59
CA ASN A 719 -3.93 -15.87 -3.68
C ASN A 719 -3.66 -15.22 -2.30
N ARG A 720 -4.23 -15.81 -1.24
CA ARG A 720 -3.99 -15.41 0.14
C ARG A 720 -2.54 -15.66 0.56
N ILE A 721 -2.02 -16.87 0.33
CA ILE A 721 -0.62 -17.21 0.62
C ILE A 721 0.31 -16.27 -0.16
N TRP A 722 0.03 -16.04 -1.44
CA TRP A 722 0.81 -15.11 -2.28
C TRP A 722 0.87 -13.70 -1.69
N LYS A 723 -0.26 -13.14 -1.22
CA LYS A 723 -0.28 -11.84 -0.55
C LYS A 723 0.53 -11.83 0.76
N THR A 724 0.41 -12.89 1.57
CA THR A 724 1.15 -12.98 2.85
C THR A 724 2.65 -13.16 2.68
N THR A 725 3.11 -13.85 1.62
CA THR A 725 4.55 -14.04 1.34
C THR A 725 5.25 -12.75 0.87
N ARG A 726 4.50 -11.75 0.40
CA ARG A 726 5.04 -10.46 -0.05
C ARG A 726 5.61 -9.62 1.10
N SER A 727 4.95 -9.57 2.25
CA SER A 727 5.36 -8.70 3.37
C SER A 727 6.74 -9.10 3.96
N PRO A 728 6.99 -10.39 4.30
CA PRO A 728 8.30 -10.81 4.80
C PRO A 728 9.44 -10.64 3.79
N LEU A 729 9.13 -10.59 2.49
CA LEU A 729 10.10 -10.30 1.43
C LEU A 729 10.49 -8.82 1.44
N ILE A 730 9.50 -7.92 1.55
CA ILE A 730 9.74 -6.47 1.64
C ILE A 730 10.45 -6.09 2.94
N SER A 731 10.06 -6.68 4.09
CA SER A 731 10.74 -6.41 5.36
C SER A 731 12.21 -6.83 5.30
N LEU A 732 12.53 -8.00 4.71
CA LEU A 732 13.92 -8.41 4.52
C LEU A 732 14.70 -7.45 3.64
N VAL A 733 14.07 -6.90 2.59
CA VAL A 733 14.69 -5.89 1.73
C VAL A 733 15.00 -4.62 2.53
N SER A 734 14.04 -4.12 3.33
CA SER A 734 14.26 -2.95 4.19
C SER A 734 15.36 -3.19 5.23
N GLU A 735 15.27 -4.28 5.99
CA GLU A 735 16.26 -4.67 7.00
C GLU A 735 17.66 -4.84 6.40
N GLY A 736 17.75 -5.48 5.23
CA GLY A 736 19.00 -5.65 4.49
C GLY A 736 19.60 -4.31 4.07
N ILE A 737 18.79 -3.37 3.59
CA ILE A 737 19.24 -2.05 3.17
C ILE A 737 19.66 -1.22 4.37
N ASP A 738 18.82 -1.14 5.40
CA ASP A 738 19.06 -0.39 6.63
C ASP A 738 20.31 -0.90 7.34
N GLY A 739 20.44 -2.23 7.47
CA GLY A 739 21.59 -2.93 8.03
C GLY A 739 22.75 -3.17 7.07
N SER A 740 22.75 -2.64 5.84
CA SER A 740 23.76 -2.98 4.81
C SER A 740 25.20 -2.66 5.23
N THR A 741 25.43 -1.61 6.04
CA THR A 741 26.75 -1.28 6.57
C THR A 741 27.22 -2.34 7.56
N THR A 742 26.35 -2.75 8.47
CA THR A 742 26.58 -3.83 9.44
C THR A 742 26.82 -5.16 8.74
N ILE A 743 25.97 -5.53 7.77
CA ILE A 743 26.10 -6.76 6.98
C ILE A 743 27.45 -6.82 6.26
N ARG A 744 27.89 -5.70 5.66
CA ARG A 744 29.19 -5.59 4.99
C ARG A 744 30.36 -5.63 5.98
N ALA A 745 30.21 -5.02 7.16
CA ALA A 745 31.24 -5.04 8.20
C ALA A 745 31.55 -6.46 8.71
N PHE A 746 30.55 -7.35 8.75
CA PHE A 746 30.71 -8.77 9.08
C PHE A 746 31.27 -9.63 7.92
N GLY A 747 31.56 -9.03 6.76
CA GLY A 747 32.24 -9.65 5.62
C GLY A 747 31.37 -10.52 4.71
N ASP A 748 32.01 -11.12 3.70
CA ASP A 748 31.34 -11.81 2.59
C ASP A 748 30.50 -13.03 2.97
N LYS A 749 30.77 -13.63 4.14
CA LYS A 749 29.96 -14.75 4.65
C LYS A 749 28.55 -14.28 5.01
N GLN A 750 28.44 -13.14 5.68
CA GLN A 750 27.16 -12.57 6.07
C GLN A 750 26.40 -11.98 4.87
N LEU A 751 27.13 -11.38 3.92
CA LEU A 751 26.55 -10.93 2.64
C LEU A 751 25.93 -12.08 1.85
N ARG A 752 26.65 -13.20 1.68
CA ARG A 752 26.14 -14.40 1.00
C ARG A 752 24.93 -15.02 1.72
N ARG A 753 24.90 -14.99 3.06
CA ARG A 753 23.74 -15.43 3.84
C ARG A 753 22.49 -14.60 3.49
N PHE A 754 22.61 -13.27 3.46
CA PHE A 754 21.50 -12.39 3.09
C PHE A 754 21.04 -12.62 1.64
N TYR A 755 21.96 -12.85 0.71
CA TYR A 755 21.59 -13.23 -0.65
C TYR A 755 20.77 -14.53 -0.68
N ARG A 756 21.22 -15.60 0.00
CA ARG A 756 20.46 -16.87 0.01
C ARG A 756 19.09 -16.73 0.66
N LEU A 757 19.01 -15.98 1.77
CA LEU A 757 17.75 -15.72 2.46
C LEU A 757 16.77 -14.97 1.54
N HIS A 758 17.27 -13.98 0.81
CA HIS A 758 16.49 -13.23 -0.17
C HIS A 758 16.03 -14.10 -1.34
N HIS A 759 16.94 -14.90 -1.93
CA HIS A 759 16.59 -15.85 -2.99
C HIS A 759 15.48 -16.80 -2.55
N ARG A 760 15.58 -17.39 -1.34
CA ARG A 760 14.54 -18.28 -0.81
C ARG A 760 13.19 -17.58 -0.65
N LYS A 761 13.16 -16.34 -0.16
CA LYS A 761 11.90 -15.58 -0.05
C LYS A 761 11.30 -15.22 -1.41
N ILE A 762 12.13 -14.89 -2.42
CA ILE A 762 11.65 -14.70 -3.79
C ILE A 762 11.13 -16.02 -4.36
N GLU A 763 11.84 -17.13 -4.16
CA GLU A 763 11.41 -18.45 -4.63
C GLU A 763 10.04 -18.81 -4.08
N THR A 764 9.83 -18.71 -2.76
CA THR A 764 8.50 -18.95 -2.15
C THR A 764 7.40 -18.03 -2.73
N PHE A 765 7.73 -16.76 -2.98
CA PHE A 765 6.80 -15.82 -3.64
C PHE A 765 6.48 -16.25 -5.08
N CYS A 766 7.48 -16.71 -5.83
CA CYS A 766 7.35 -17.19 -7.20
C CYS A 766 6.64 -18.55 -7.30
N GLU A 767 6.85 -19.46 -6.36
CA GLU A 767 6.13 -20.74 -6.23
C GLU A 767 4.62 -20.50 -6.16
N CYS A 768 4.19 -19.56 -5.30
CA CYS A 768 2.78 -19.19 -5.17
C CYS A 768 2.22 -18.58 -6.47
N ARG A 769 2.98 -17.68 -7.11
CA ARG A 769 2.56 -17.05 -8.38
C ARG A 769 2.49 -18.05 -9.53
N PHE A 770 3.40 -19.02 -9.55
CA PHE A 770 3.43 -20.09 -10.53
C PHE A 770 2.21 -21.01 -10.37
N ALA A 771 1.92 -21.45 -9.14
CA ALA A 771 0.73 -22.24 -8.83
C ALA A 771 -0.55 -21.50 -9.22
N TYR A 772 -0.66 -20.21 -8.90
CA TYR A 772 -1.76 -19.34 -9.32
C TYR A 772 -1.96 -19.35 -10.85
N SER A 773 -0.87 -19.20 -11.61
CA SER A 773 -0.92 -19.16 -13.07
C SER A 773 -1.41 -20.51 -13.62
N CYS A 774 -0.88 -21.63 -13.12
CA CYS A 774 -1.28 -22.98 -13.55
C CYS A 774 -2.75 -23.28 -13.26
N ILE A 775 -3.25 -22.89 -12.08
CA ILE A 775 -4.65 -23.07 -11.68
C ILE A 775 -5.59 -22.30 -12.61
N ASN A 776 -5.23 -21.05 -12.96
CA ASN A 776 -6.01 -20.25 -13.92
C ASN A 776 -6.04 -20.87 -15.31
N GLN A 777 -4.93 -21.40 -15.82
CA GLN A 777 -4.93 -22.06 -17.14
C GLN A 777 -5.69 -23.38 -17.13
N TRP A 778 -5.61 -24.14 -16.04
CA TRP A 778 -6.44 -25.34 -15.86
C TRP A 778 -7.93 -24.99 -16.00
N PHE A 779 -8.38 -23.97 -15.29
CA PHE A 779 -9.78 -23.54 -15.31
C PHE A 779 -10.19 -22.97 -16.68
N SER A 780 -9.35 -22.11 -17.26
CA SER A 780 -9.57 -21.47 -18.55
C SER A 780 -9.87 -22.48 -19.65
N ILE A 781 -9.09 -23.56 -19.76
CA ILE A 781 -9.33 -24.62 -20.74
C ILE A 781 -10.71 -25.26 -20.53
N ARG A 782 -11.07 -25.70 -19.31
CA ARG A 782 -12.34 -26.42 -19.08
C ARG A 782 -13.54 -25.52 -19.36
N ILE A 783 -13.45 -24.25 -18.94
CA ILE A 783 -14.51 -23.27 -19.17
C ILE A 783 -14.67 -22.99 -20.66
N GLN A 784 -13.59 -22.78 -21.41
CA GLN A 784 -13.67 -22.58 -22.85
C GLN A 784 -14.24 -23.80 -23.58
N LEU A 785 -13.89 -25.03 -23.16
CA LEU A 785 -14.47 -26.26 -23.73
C LEU A 785 -15.98 -26.38 -23.49
N ILE A 786 -16.43 -26.14 -22.26
CA ILE A 786 -17.86 -26.16 -21.92
C ILE A 786 -18.59 -25.08 -22.72
N SER A 787 -18.02 -23.88 -22.75
CA SER A 787 -18.58 -22.74 -23.45
C SER A 787 -18.68 -22.96 -24.97
N ASN A 788 -17.64 -23.48 -25.60
CA ASN A 788 -17.66 -23.84 -27.04
C ASN A 788 -18.71 -24.91 -27.33
N THR A 789 -18.95 -25.83 -26.39
CA THR A 789 -20.00 -26.85 -26.50
C THR A 789 -21.39 -26.23 -26.38
N ILE A 790 -21.58 -25.25 -25.50
CA ILE A 790 -22.82 -24.45 -25.42
C ILE A 790 -23.06 -23.74 -26.75
N VAL A 791 -22.05 -23.08 -27.32
CA VAL A 791 -22.16 -22.40 -28.63
C VAL A 791 -22.55 -23.40 -29.71
N ALA A 792 -21.88 -24.54 -29.81
CA ALA A 792 -22.21 -25.55 -30.81
C ALA A 792 -23.64 -26.07 -30.68
N LEU A 793 -24.17 -26.27 -29.48
CA LEU A 793 -25.56 -26.67 -29.25
C LEU A 793 -26.55 -25.57 -29.66
N ILE A 794 -26.25 -24.31 -29.36
CA ILE A 794 -27.05 -23.16 -29.80
C ILE A 794 -27.07 -23.10 -31.33
N LEU A 795 -25.92 -23.25 -31.99
CA LEU A 795 -25.83 -23.23 -33.45
C LEU A 795 -26.52 -24.43 -34.10
N LEU A 796 -26.43 -25.61 -33.48
CA LEU A 796 -27.13 -26.82 -33.94
C LEU A 796 -28.65 -26.63 -33.93
N SER A 797 -29.18 -25.82 -33.01
CA SER A 797 -30.61 -25.52 -32.96
C SER A 797 -31.12 -24.84 -34.23
N ILE A 798 -30.26 -24.09 -34.94
CA ILE A 798 -30.59 -23.46 -36.23
C ILE A 798 -30.95 -24.52 -37.26
N VAL A 799 -30.22 -25.64 -37.31
CA VAL A 799 -30.46 -26.75 -38.26
C VAL A 799 -31.84 -27.39 -38.02
N PHE A 800 -32.19 -27.64 -36.76
CA PHE A 800 -33.45 -28.31 -36.40
C PHE A 800 -34.68 -27.41 -36.40
N LEU A 801 -34.49 -26.11 -36.18
CA LEU A 801 -35.56 -25.13 -36.04
C LEU A 801 -35.62 -24.12 -37.19
N HIS A 802 -34.87 -24.33 -38.29
CA HIS A 802 -34.77 -23.37 -39.40
C HIS A 802 -36.14 -22.97 -39.97
N GLU A 803 -37.11 -23.88 -40.07
CA GLU A 803 -38.47 -23.57 -40.55
C GLU A 803 -39.26 -22.63 -39.60
N SER A 804 -38.81 -22.50 -38.35
CA SER A 804 -39.48 -21.73 -37.30
C SER A 804 -38.70 -20.51 -36.82
N LEU A 805 -37.50 -20.28 -37.34
CA LEU A 805 -36.61 -19.18 -36.97
C LEU A 805 -36.44 -18.25 -38.17
N SER A 806 -36.71 -16.96 -37.99
CA SER A 806 -36.39 -15.97 -39.02
C SER A 806 -34.87 -15.70 -39.08
N PRO A 807 -34.34 -15.25 -40.23
CA PRO A 807 -32.92 -14.93 -40.39
C PRO A 807 -32.39 -13.97 -39.31
N GLY A 808 -33.17 -12.95 -38.94
CA GLY A 808 -32.80 -12.03 -37.86
C GLY A 808 -32.66 -12.71 -36.49
N ILE A 809 -33.53 -13.68 -36.15
CA ILE A 809 -33.45 -14.43 -34.90
C ILE A 809 -32.22 -15.35 -34.90
N VAL A 810 -31.87 -15.91 -36.06
CA VAL A 810 -30.65 -16.71 -36.23
C VAL A 810 -29.40 -15.84 -35.98
N GLY A 811 -29.34 -14.63 -36.53
CA GLY A 811 -28.26 -13.68 -36.25
C GLY A 811 -28.12 -13.32 -34.77
N LEU A 812 -29.25 -13.10 -34.08
CA LEU A 812 -29.29 -12.84 -32.64
C LEU A 812 -28.76 -14.03 -31.82
N LEU A 813 -29.20 -15.26 -32.12
CA LEU A 813 -28.75 -16.48 -31.45
C LEU A 813 -27.24 -16.71 -31.60
N ILE A 814 -26.69 -16.46 -32.79
CA ILE A 814 -25.25 -16.59 -33.01
C ILE A 814 -24.48 -15.54 -32.20
N THR A 815 -24.96 -14.29 -32.17
CA THR A 815 -24.33 -13.19 -31.44
C THR A 815 -24.32 -13.46 -29.92
N TYR A 816 -25.45 -13.91 -29.37
CA TYR A 816 -25.52 -14.28 -27.95
C TYR A 816 -24.70 -15.53 -27.65
N GLY A 817 -24.79 -16.56 -28.51
CA GLY A 817 -24.01 -17.78 -28.40
C GLY A 817 -22.51 -17.53 -28.32
N LEU A 818 -21.96 -16.72 -29.23
CA LEU A 818 -20.53 -16.40 -29.27
C LEU A 818 -20.05 -15.53 -28.09
N SER A 819 -20.95 -14.79 -27.44
CA SER A 819 -20.59 -13.86 -26.34
C SER A 819 -20.63 -14.50 -24.95
N ILE A 820 -21.50 -15.49 -24.73
CA ILE A 820 -21.66 -16.22 -23.45
C ILE A 820 -20.32 -16.74 -22.88
N PRO A 821 -19.44 -17.39 -23.66
CA PRO A 821 -18.14 -17.88 -23.19
C PRO A 821 -17.30 -16.82 -22.47
N GLY A 822 -17.15 -15.64 -23.11
CA GLY A 822 -16.32 -14.55 -22.61
C GLY A 822 -16.91 -13.94 -21.35
N ASN A 823 -18.22 -13.70 -21.34
CA ASN A 823 -18.92 -13.08 -20.21
C ASN A 823 -18.86 -13.97 -18.95
N LEU A 824 -19.08 -15.27 -19.12
CA LEU A 824 -19.03 -16.22 -18.00
C LEU A 824 -17.61 -16.36 -17.41
N ALA A 825 -16.56 -16.36 -18.25
CA ALA A 825 -15.17 -16.38 -17.80
C ALA A 825 -14.79 -15.08 -17.08
N TYR A 826 -15.26 -13.94 -17.60
CA TYR A 826 -15.05 -12.63 -16.97
C TYR A 826 -15.75 -12.56 -15.60
N LEU A 827 -16.99 -13.04 -15.49
CA LEU A 827 -17.75 -13.08 -14.23
C LEU A 827 -16.99 -13.77 -13.09
N VAL A 828 -16.34 -14.91 -13.35
CA VAL A 828 -15.58 -15.64 -12.32
C VAL A 828 -14.37 -14.83 -11.83
N ASN A 829 -13.71 -14.10 -12.73
CA ASN A 829 -12.58 -13.25 -12.38
C ASN A 829 -13.02 -12.07 -11.49
N ILE A 830 -14.09 -11.36 -11.86
CA ILE A 830 -14.57 -10.24 -11.05
C ILE A 830 -15.12 -10.74 -9.71
N TRP A 831 -15.80 -11.90 -9.69
CA TRP A 831 -16.28 -12.52 -8.45
C TRP A 831 -15.13 -12.79 -7.47
N SER A 832 -14.02 -13.36 -7.96
CA SER A 832 -12.81 -13.58 -7.15
C SER A 832 -12.23 -12.27 -6.58
N GLN A 833 -12.25 -11.19 -7.38
CA GLN A 833 -11.81 -9.86 -6.92
C GLN A 833 -12.74 -9.29 -5.85
N LEU A 834 -14.07 -9.37 -6.02
CA LEU A 834 -15.03 -8.90 -5.04
C LEU A 834 -14.88 -9.65 -3.71
N GLU A 835 -14.79 -10.97 -3.74
CA GLU A 835 -14.63 -11.79 -2.53
C GLU A 835 -13.33 -11.45 -1.79
N THR A 836 -12.26 -11.18 -2.53
CA THR A 836 -10.99 -10.71 -1.96
C THR A 836 -11.11 -9.32 -1.35
N SER A 837 -11.84 -8.40 -1.99
CA SER A 837 -12.08 -7.04 -1.49
C SER A 837 -13.00 -7.01 -0.25
N MET A 838 -13.89 -8.00 -0.10
CA MET A 838 -14.79 -8.14 1.04
C MET A 838 -14.10 -8.52 2.36
N ILE A 839 -12.83 -8.92 2.33
CA ILE A 839 -12.00 -9.12 3.53
C ILE A 839 -11.75 -7.79 4.27
N SER A 840 -11.70 -6.67 3.54
CA SER A 840 -11.45 -5.35 4.14
C SER A 840 -12.60 -4.89 5.05
N PRO A 841 -13.89 -4.92 4.63
CA PRO A 841 -15.02 -4.72 5.54
C PRO A 841 -15.04 -5.63 6.76
N GLU A 842 -14.66 -6.91 6.61
CA GLU A 842 -14.59 -7.88 7.71
C GLU A 842 -13.61 -7.41 8.80
N ARG A 843 -12.39 -7.04 8.39
CA ARG A 843 -11.36 -6.49 9.29
C ARG A 843 -11.76 -5.16 9.92
N ILE A 844 -12.44 -4.30 9.16
CA ILE A 844 -12.97 -3.04 9.72
C ILE A 844 -14.05 -3.34 10.77
N HIS A 845 -14.90 -4.35 10.52
CA HIS A 845 -15.97 -4.75 11.44
C HIS A 845 -15.42 -5.28 12.77
N GLU A 846 -14.32 -6.04 12.76
CA GLU A 846 -13.60 -6.45 13.97
C GLU A 846 -13.22 -5.23 14.83
N TYR A 847 -12.72 -4.18 14.19
CA TYR A 847 -12.29 -2.94 14.87
C TYR A 847 -13.45 -2.08 15.34
N ILE A 848 -14.62 -2.18 14.71
CA ILE A 848 -15.84 -1.49 15.17
C ILE A 848 -16.33 -2.10 16.49
N ASN A 849 -16.16 -3.41 16.68
CA ASN A 849 -16.70 -4.15 17.82
C ASN A 849 -15.70 -4.30 19.00
N ILE A 850 -14.63 -3.48 19.03
CA ILE A 850 -13.68 -3.47 20.15
C ILE A 850 -14.40 -3.05 21.44
N PRO A 851 -14.11 -3.71 22.59
CA PRO A 851 -14.67 -3.30 23.88
C PRO A 851 -14.21 -1.88 24.25
N LYS A 852 -15.15 -1.08 24.76
CA LYS A 852 -14.89 0.30 25.20
C LYS A 852 -14.14 0.32 26.53
N GLU A 853 -13.31 1.33 26.73
CA GLU A 853 -12.51 1.56 27.94
C GLU A 853 -13.36 1.89 29.19
N GLY A 854 -14.50 2.55 29.01
CA GLY A 854 -15.42 2.94 30.08
C GLY A 854 -16.32 4.11 29.69
N ASP A 855 -17.27 4.48 30.55
CA ASP A 855 -18.20 5.58 30.28
C ASP A 855 -17.51 6.95 30.34
N ARG A 856 -17.78 7.77 29.32
CA ARG A 856 -17.26 9.15 29.22
C ARG A 856 -18.16 10.18 29.90
N THR A 857 -19.44 9.86 30.06
CA THR A 857 -20.43 10.73 30.70
C THR A 857 -20.38 10.56 32.21
N THR A 858 -20.37 11.68 32.93
CA THR A 858 -20.41 11.67 34.39
C THR A 858 -21.85 11.46 34.85
N HIS A 859 -22.09 10.40 35.61
CA HIS A 859 -23.40 10.11 36.21
C HIS A 859 -23.50 10.62 37.66
N ALA A 860 -22.37 10.95 38.29
CA ALA A 860 -22.31 11.53 39.62
C ALA A 860 -22.64 13.04 39.64
N GLN A 861 -23.26 13.53 40.71
CA GLN A 861 -23.40 14.97 40.95
C GLN A 861 -22.07 15.53 41.45
N LEU A 862 -21.39 16.30 40.59
CA LEU A 862 -20.14 16.98 40.91
C LEU A 862 -20.38 18.43 41.34
N ALA A 863 -19.48 18.95 42.18
CA ALA A 863 -19.44 20.39 42.45
C ALA A 863 -19.08 21.18 41.16
N PRO A 864 -19.52 22.45 41.03
CA PRO A 864 -19.30 23.24 39.81
C PRO A 864 -17.83 23.43 39.41
N HIS A 865 -16.91 23.39 40.39
CA HIS A 865 -15.47 23.51 40.21
C HIS A 865 -14.72 22.31 40.81
N TRP A 866 -15.26 21.11 40.62
CA TRP A 866 -14.60 19.88 41.07
C TRP A 866 -13.39 19.57 40.18
N PRO A 867 -12.23 19.19 40.73
CA PRO A 867 -11.89 19.14 42.16
C PRO A 867 -11.57 20.54 42.74
N THR A 868 -12.03 20.78 43.96
CA THR A 868 -11.90 22.08 44.65
C THR A 868 -10.63 22.13 45.49
N THR A 869 -10.37 21.07 46.26
CA THR A 869 -9.18 20.96 47.14
C THR A 869 -8.08 20.11 46.53
N GLY A 870 -8.42 19.10 45.72
CA GLY A 870 -7.46 18.17 45.14
C GLY A 870 -6.93 17.13 46.14
N ALA A 871 -7.72 16.78 47.17
CA ALA A 871 -7.38 15.71 48.11
C ALA A 871 -7.58 14.35 47.44
N VAL A 872 -6.60 13.44 47.55
CA VAL A 872 -6.61 12.13 46.88
C VAL A 872 -6.52 11.02 47.92
N ALA A 873 -7.41 10.03 47.86
CA ALA A 873 -7.39 8.90 48.77
C ALA A 873 -7.44 7.57 48.01
N PHE A 874 -6.51 6.68 48.34
CA PHE A 874 -6.47 5.28 47.92
C PHE A 874 -6.93 4.41 49.09
N ASP A 875 -7.94 3.58 48.88
CA ASP A 875 -8.46 2.64 49.87
C ASP A 875 -8.37 1.21 49.34
N ASN A 876 -7.41 0.45 49.89
CA ASN A 876 -7.14 -0.96 49.63
C ASN A 876 -7.05 -1.31 48.13
N VAL A 877 -6.39 -0.44 47.38
CA VAL A 877 -6.33 -0.54 45.92
C VAL A 877 -5.40 -1.66 45.49
N SER A 878 -5.92 -2.57 44.67
CA SER A 878 -5.14 -3.59 43.98
C SER A 878 -5.27 -3.43 42.47
N PHE A 879 -4.17 -3.60 41.74
CA PHE A 879 -4.09 -3.29 40.31
C PHE A 879 -3.39 -4.39 39.53
N ARG A 880 -3.88 -4.69 38.32
CA ARG A 880 -3.25 -5.60 37.35
C ARG A 880 -3.54 -5.11 35.93
N TYR A 881 -2.63 -5.37 34.99
CA TYR A 881 -2.80 -4.96 33.59
C TYR A 881 -3.78 -5.86 32.82
N LYS A 882 -3.81 -7.18 33.14
CA LYS A 882 -4.79 -8.14 32.60
C LYS A 882 -5.50 -8.89 33.73
N PRO A 883 -6.73 -9.40 33.50
CA PRO A 883 -7.46 -10.17 34.52
C PRO A 883 -6.67 -11.36 35.09
N ASN A 884 -5.87 -12.02 34.25
CA ASN A 884 -5.07 -13.19 34.62
C ASN A 884 -3.62 -12.84 35.01
N ASP A 885 -3.21 -11.58 34.95
CA ASP A 885 -1.86 -11.16 35.36
C ASP A 885 -1.74 -11.14 36.89
N PRO A 886 -0.52 -11.33 37.43
CA PRO A 886 -0.27 -11.10 38.85
C PRO A 886 -0.58 -9.65 39.23
N LEU A 887 -0.97 -9.45 40.49
CA LEU A 887 -1.20 -8.11 41.04
C LEU A 887 0.10 -7.32 41.11
N VAL A 888 0.11 -6.17 40.45
CA VAL A 888 1.24 -5.23 40.44
C VAL A 888 1.15 -4.26 41.62
N LEU A 889 -0.06 -3.86 42.01
CA LEU A 889 -0.31 -3.17 43.28
C LEU A 889 -1.14 -4.08 44.18
N GLN A 890 -0.80 -4.14 45.45
CA GLN A 890 -1.40 -5.05 46.43
C GLN A 890 -1.85 -4.27 47.67
N ASN A 891 -3.17 -4.09 47.81
CA ASN A 891 -3.81 -3.46 48.97
C ASN A 891 -3.18 -2.11 49.40
N VAL A 892 -2.96 -1.23 48.42
CA VAL A 892 -2.32 0.07 48.66
C VAL A 892 -3.35 1.05 49.24
N SER A 893 -3.05 1.60 50.41
CA SER A 893 -3.92 2.55 51.14
C SER A 893 -3.13 3.77 51.62
N PHE A 894 -3.51 4.97 51.20
CA PHE A 894 -2.94 6.24 51.69
C PHE A 894 -3.85 7.43 51.34
N THR A 895 -3.69 8.54 52.06
CA THR A 895 -4.46 9.78 51.86
C THR A 895 -3.53 10.98 51.70
N VAL A 896 -3.75 11.78 50.67
CA VAL A 896 -3.02 13.01 50.33
C VAL A 896 -3.95 14.21 50.54
N ALA A 897 -3.52 15.17 51.33
CA ALA A 897 -4.26 16.41 51.57
C ALA A 897 -4.20 17.33 50.34
N GLY A 898 -5.21 18.21 50.20
CA GLY A 898 -5.21 19.20 49.12
C GLY A 898 -4.04 20.18 49.25
N GLY A 899 -3.26 20.33 48.17
CA GLY A 899 -2.06 21.19 48.15
C GLY A 899 -0.78 20.53 48.71
N GLU A 900 -0.85 19.27 49.13
CA GLU A 900 0.31 18.52 49.63
C GLU A 900 1.21 18.05 48.48
N LYS A 901 2.53 18.14 48.66
CA LYS A 901 3.54 17.66 47.71
C LYS A 901 4.10 16.32 48.17
N ILE A 902 3.86 15.28 47.37
CA ILE A 902 4.23 13.90 47.69
C ILE A 902 5.34 13.43 46.76
N GLY A 903 6.43 12.93 47.32
CA GLY A 903 7.45 12.18 46.60
C GLY A 903 7.14 10.69 46.60
N ILE A 904 7.21 10.02 45.45
CA ILE A 904 7.00 8.57 45.30
C ILE A 904 8.32 7.94 44.83
N VAL A 905 8.88 7.07 45.67
CA VAL A 905 10.17 6.41 45.45
C VAL A 905 10.05 4.90 45.59
N GLY A 906 10.96 4.18 44.94
CA GLY A 906 10.98 2.73 44.95
C GLY A 906 11.83 2.19 43.81
N ARG A 907 12.23 0.92 43.89
CA ARG A 907 13.02 0.26 42.83
C ARG A 907 12.25 0.21 41.50
N THR A 908 12.96 0.05 40.39
CA THR A 908 12.32 -0.17 39.08
C THR A 908 11.45 -1.43 39.16
N GLY A 909 10.20 -1.33 38.72
CA GLY A 909 9.22 -2.42 38.83
C GLY A 909 8.43 -2.47 40.15
N ALA A 910 8.62 -1.53 41.09
CA ALA A 910 7.87 -1.49 42.36
C ALA A 910 6.39 -1.05 42.24
N GLY A 911 5.88 -0.78 41.03
CA GLY A 911 4.49 -0.38 40.80
C GLY A 911 4.23 1.14 40.70
N LYS A 912 5.26 1.99 40.69
CA LYS A 912 5.14 3.47 40.67
C LYS A 912 4.30 3.99 39.50
N SER A 913 4.63 3.61 38.26
CA SER A 913 3.88 4.01 37.07
C SER A 913 2.48 3.38 37.03
N SER A 914 2.30 2.20 37.62
CA SER A 914 0.99 1.53 37.74
C SER A 914 0.03 2.31 38.64
N LEU A 915 0.54 2.97 39.68
CA LEU A 915 -0.25 3.86 40.54
C LEU A 915 -0.84 5.02 39.76
N MET A 916 -0.04 5.63 38.87
CA MET A 916 -0.51 6.68 37.98
C MET A 916 -1.55 6.16 36.98
N MET A 917 -1.34 4.99 36.37
CA MET A 917 -2.32 4.39 35.46
C MET A 917 -3.67 4.15 36.16
N ALA A 918 -3.65 3.74 37.43
CA ALA A 918 -4.86 3.59 38.23
C ALA A 918 -5.54 4.94 38.53
N LEU A 919 -4.77 5.98 38.88
CA LEU A 919 -5.31 7.32 39.17
C LEU A 919 -5.99 7.97 37.95
N PHE A 920 -5.40 7.85 36.76
CA PHE A 920 -6.00 8.33 35.51
C PHE A 920 -7.05 7.39 34.93
N ARG A 921 -7.30 6.27 35.62
CA ARG A 921 -8.22 5.21 35.22
C ARG A 921 -7.98 4.76 33.77
N MET A 922 -6.71 4.51 33.43
CA MET A 922 -6.29 3.93 32.13
C MET A 922 -6.56 2.43 32.08
N ASN A 923 -6.48 1.79 33.24
CA ASN A 923 -6.93 0.43 33.49
C ASN A 923 -7.78 0.47 34.76
N ASP A 924 -8.86 -0.31 34.79
CA ASP A 924 -9.67 -0.45 36.00
C ASP A 924 -8.87 -1.14 37.11
N VAL A 925 -9.14 -0.73 38.36
CA VAL A 925 -8.60 -1.38 39.54
C VAL A 925 -9.23 -2.76 39.73
N ALA A 926 -8.45 -3.72 40.22
CA ALA A 926 -8.93 -5.09 40.48
C ALA A 926 -9.81 -5.16 41.73
N SER A 927 -9.48 -4.37 42.76
CA SER A 927 -10.25 -4.21 44.00
C SER A 927 -9.85 -2.91 44.70
N GLY A 928 -10.68 -2.44 45.64
CA GLY A 928 -10.49 -1.16 46.33
C GLY A 928 -11.11 0.01 45.58
N SER A 929 -10.91 1.22 46.09
CA SER A 929 -11.45 2.46 45.48
C SER A 929 -10.47 3.62 45.57
N ILE A 930 -10.54 4.52 44.59
CA ILE A 930 -9.76 5.77 44.56
C ILE A 930 -10.76 6.91 44.56
N SER A 931 -10.58 7.89 45.45
CA SER A 931 -11.44 9.07 45.53
C SER A 931 -10.65 10.37 45.43
N ILE A 932 -11.27 11.38 44.80
CA ILE A 932 -10.75 12.74 44.72
C ILE A 932 -11.80 13.69 45.32
N ASP A 933 -11.40 14.47 46.33
CA ASP A 933 -12.29 15.31 47.15
C ASP A 933 -13.50 14.51 47.71
N GLY A 934 -13.27 13.25 48.08
CA GLY A 934 -14.30 12.34 48.62
C GLY A 934 -15.26 11.74 47.59
N VAL A 935 -15.10 12.04 46.30
CA VAL A 935 -15.89 11.44 45.22
C VAL A 935 -15.10 10.29 44.59
N ASP A 936 -15.71 9.10 44.52
CA ASP A 936 -15.10 7.93 43.85
C ASP A 936 -14.97 8.17 42.34
N ILE A 937 -13.74 8.04 41.82
CA ILE A 937 -13.43 8.27 40.41
C ILE A 937 -14.06 7.22 39.47
N ALA A 938 -14.49 6.07 40.00
CA ALA A 938 -15.23 5.07 39.23
C ALA A 938 -16.59 5.61 38.75
N SER A 939 -17.21 6.51 39.53
CA SER A 939 -18.51 7.14 39.22
C SER A 939 -18.42 8.37 38.30
N VAL A 940 -17.20 8.87 38.08
CA VAL A 940 -16.91 10.04 37.24
C VAL A 940 -16.59 9.61 35.82
N GLY A 941 -17.13 10.32 34.83
CA GLY A 941 -16.85 10.05 33.42
C GLY A 941 -15.38 10.32 33.10
N LEU A 942 -14.76 9.45 32.30
CA LEU A 942 -13.31 9.52 31.99
C LEU A 942 -12.88 10.88 31.42
N ARG A 943 -13.74 11.50 30.60
CA ARG A 943 -13.48 12.83 30.04
C ARG A 943 -13.37 13.89 31.14
N THR A 944 -14.34 13.93 32.05
CA THR A 944 -14.36 14.90 33.16
C THR A 944 -13.22 14.66 34.13
N LEU A 945 -12.88 13.40 34.43
CA LEU A 945 -11.75 13.08 35.29
C LEU A 945 -10.43 13.58 34.69
N ARG A 946 -10.11 13.18 33.46
CA ARG A 946 -8.82 13.43 32.81
C ARG A 946 -8.61 14.89 32.39
N SER A 947 -9.68 15.64 32.13
CA SER A 947 -9.59 17.08 31.82
C SER A 947 -9.17 17.92 33.03
N HIS A 948 -9.42 17.45 34.26
CA HIS A 948 -9.10 18.17 35.51
C HIS A 948 -7.79 17.71 36.18
N LEU A 949 -7.10 16.75 35.57
CA LEU A 949 -5.77 16.30 35.97
C LEU A 949 -4.72 16.83 34.99
N ALA A 950 -3.52 17.10 35.49
CA ALA A 950 -2.36 17.39 34.64
C ALA A 950 -1.27 16.34 34.87
N ILE A 951 -0.56 16.00 33.80
CA ILE A 951 0.55 15.07 33.82
C ILE A 951 1.74 15.63 33.05
N ILE A 952 2.94 15.42 33.59
CA ILE A 952 4.19 15.58 32.87
C ILE A 952 4.82 14.19 32.71
N PRO A 953 4.79 13.61 31.50
CA PRO A 953 5.25 12.24 31.28
C PRO A 953 6.77 12.13 31.30
N GLN A 954 7.26 10.91 31.50
CA GLN A 954 8.69 10.56 31.44
C GLN A 954 9.28 10.86 30.04
N ASN A 955 8.55 10.49 28.98
CA ASN A 955 8.94 10.73 27.61
C ASN A 955 8.05 11.81 26.98
N PRO A 956 8.57 13.03 26.76
CA PRO A 956 7.80 14.12 26.17
C PRO A 956 7.59 13.87 24.67
N VAL A 957 6.37 13.57 24.25
CA VAL A 957 6.02 13.42 22.82
C VAL A 957 5.42 14.73 22.31
N LEU A 958 6.10 15.31 21.33
CA LEU A 958 5.65 16.49 20.61
C LEU A 958 5.04 16.09 19.28
N PHE A 959 3.87 16.66 18.98
CA PHE A 959 3.20 16.49 17.70
C PHE A 959 3.84 17.40 16.65
N LYS A 960 3.95 16.88 15.43
CA LYS A 960 4.41 17.67 14.29
C LYS A 960 3.41 18.80 14.01
N GLY A 961 3.89 20.01 13.75
CA GLY A 961 3.04 21.16 13.49
C GLY A 961 3.69 22.47 13.89
N THR A 962 2.89 23.47 14.25
CA THR A 962 3.41 24.71 14.84
C THR A 962 3.52 24.57 16.35
N LEU A 963 4.43 25.34 16.97
CA LEU A 963 4.56 25.36 18.43
C LEU A 963 3.25 25.79 19.11
N ARG A 964 2.52 26.72 18.50
CA ARG A 964 1.18 27.13 18.92
C ARG A 964 0.21 25.95 18.94
N ASN A 965 0.14 25.18 17.84
CA ASN A 965 -0.72 24.00 17.76
C ASN A 965 -0.31 22.89 18.74
N TYR A 966 0.95 22.84 19.16
CA TYR A 966 1.38 21.89 20.20
C TYR A 966 0.91 22.32 21.60
N LEU A 967 1.10 23.60 21.96
CA LEU A 967 0.73 24.15 23.27
C LEU A 967 -0.79 24.19 23.44
N ASP A 968 -1.48 24.63 22.38
CA ASP A 968 -2.92 24.73 22.31
C ASP A 968 -3.42 24.24 20.94
N PRO A 969 -3.67 22.93 20.79
CA PRO A 969 -4.11 22.35 19.53
C PRO A 969 -5.51 22.79 19.09
N PHE A 970 -6.25 23.51 19.94
CA PHE A 970 -7.69 23.75 19.80
C PHE A 970 -8.09 25.21 19.94
N ASP A 971 -7.13 26.13 19.98
CA ASP A 971 -7.36 27.58 20.05
C ASP A 971 -8.23 28.01 21.25
N GLU A 972 -8.06 27.36 22.40
CA GLU A 972 -8.74 27.70 23.65
C GLU A 972 -8.12 28.90 24.37
N TYR A 973 -6.85 29.17 24.13
CA TYR A 973 -6.07 30.22 24.80
C TYR A 973 -5.59 31.27 23.80
N ASP A 974 -5.46 32.51 24.28
CA ASP A 974 -4.88 33.58 23.49
C ASP A 974 -3.35 33.50 23.46
N ASP A 975 -2.74 34.10 22.44
CA ASP A 975 -1.28 34.10 22.30
C ASP A 975 -0.58 34.75 23.51
N ALA A 976 -1.25 35.68 24.20
CA ALA A 976 -0.74 36.30 25.41
C ALA A 976 -0.60 35.31 26.57
N ALA A 977 -1.58 34.42 26.79
CA ALA A 977 -1.47 33.33 27.76
C ALA A 977 -0.33 32.37 27.40
N LEU A 978 -0.20 32.01 26.12
CA LEU A 978 0.89 31.14 25.64
C LEU A 978 2.27 31.74 25.94
N TRP A 979 2.47 33.02 25.62
CA TRP A 979 3.71 33.74 25.91
C TRP A 979 4.00 33.89 27.41
N ASN A 980 2.95 34.10 28.22
CA ASN A 980 3.09 34.19 29.67
C ASN A 980 3.61 32.85 30.25
N VAL A 981 3.06 31.74 29.79
CA VAL A 981 3.51 30.41 30.20
C VAL A 981 4.93 30.12 29.69
N LEU A 982 5.24 30.44 28.44
CA LEU A 982 6.60 30.30 27.89
C LEU A 982 7.64 31.12 28.69
N ARG A 983 7.24 32.26 29.23
CA ARG A 983 8.08 33.09 30.12
C ARG A 983 8.38 32.39 31.44
N LYS A 984 7.36 31.76 32.04
CA LYS A 984 7.51 30.98 33.28
C LYS A 984 8.46 29.80 33.11
N VAL A 985 8.40 29.12 31.97
CA VAL A 985 9.30 27.99 31.65
C VAL A 985 10.63 28.41 31.01
N GLN A 986 10.94 29.72 30.95
CA GLN A 986 12.18 30.27 30.37
C GLN A 986 12.45 29.88 28.90
N MET A 987 11.40 29.65 28.11
CA MET A 987 11.52 29.30 26.69
C MET A 987 11.37 30.49 25.74
N VAL A 988 11.14 31.71 26.27
CA VAL A 988 10.87 32.92 25.46
C VAL A 988 12.03 33.23 24.51
N ASP A 989 13.27 33.20 24.99
CA ASP A 989 14.43 33.57 24.16
C ASP A 989 14.60 32.59 22.99
N ARG A 990 14.48 31.29 23.28
CA ARG A 990 14.57 30.22 22.28
C ARG A 990 13.50 30.33 21.20
N VAL A 991 12.26 30.62 21.60
CA VAL A 991 11.11 30.76 20.69
C VAL A 991 11.14 32.09 19.94
N SER A 992 11.60 33.17 20.57
CA SER A 992 11.67 34.50 19.96
C SER A 992 12.79 34.63 18.93
N GLN A 993 13.84 33.81 19.02
CA GLN A 993 14.93 33.72 18.04
C GLN A 993 14.50 33.07 16.72
N HIS A 994 13.39 32.33 16.70
CA HIS A 994 12.84 31.76 15.48
C HIS A 994 12.01 32.82 14.74
N ASP A 995 12.21 32.96 13.42
CA ASP A 995 11.56 34.00 12.60
C ASP A 995 10.03 33.98 12.72
N GLU A 996 9.46 32.77 12.82
CA GLU A 996 8.01 32.53 12.92
C GLU A 996 7.47 32.45 14.36
N LYS A 997 8.32 32.58 15.39
CA LYS A 997 7.95 32.56 16.82
C LYS A 997 7.01 31.39 17.20
N LEU A 998 5.78 31.67 17.66
CA LEU A 998 4.77 30.66 18.01
C LEU A 998 4.31 29.81 16.81
N LEU A 999 4.45 30.34 15.59
CA LEU A 999 4.14 29.60 14.37
C LEU A 999 5.32 28.77 13.86
N GLY A 1000 6.48 28.81 14.56
CA GLY A 1000 7.64 28.02 14.20
C GLY A 1000 7.35 26.50 14.22
N PRO A 1001 8.01 25.73 13.34
CA PRO A 1001 7.74 24.31 13.17
C PRO A 1001 8.25 23.49 14.35
N VAL A 1002 7.50 22.46 14.69
CA VAL A 1002 7.84 21.35 15.58
C VAL A 1002 7.98 20.12 14.69
N ASP A 1003 9.17 19.53 14.68
CA ASP A 1003 9.45 18.33 13.88
C ASP A 1003 8.84 17.08 14.53
N GLU A 1004 8.85 15.96 13.81
CA GLU A 1004 8.33 14.68 14.32
C GLU A 1004 9.02 14.31 15.64
N ASN A 1005 8.23 13.95 16.66
CA ASN A 1005 8.70 13.71 18.04
C ASN A 1005 9.48 14.88 18.68
N GLY A 1006 9.42 16.07 18.09
CA GLY A 1006 10.16 17.26 18.52
C GLY A 1006 11.67 17.10 18.39
N GLU A 1007 12.19 16.41 17.37
CA GLU A 1007 13.64 16.23 17.15
C GLU A 1007 14.42 17.55 17.05
N ASN A 1008 13.76 18.65 16.67
CA ASN A 1008 14.34 19.99 16.65
C ASN A 1008 14.50 20.63 18.05
N PHE A 1009 14.01 19.99 19.11
CA PHE A 1009 14.17 20.40 20.51
C PHE A 1009 14.98 19.36 21.28
N SER A 1010 15.88 19.84 22.13
CA SER A 1010 16.59 19.00 23.10
C SER A 1010 15.61 18.33 24.07
N VAL A 1011 16.07 17.27 24.75
CA VAL A 1011 15.25 16.54 25.73
C VAL A 1011 14.75 17.47 26.84
N GLY A 1012 15.61 18.36 27.34
CA GLY A 1012 15.24 19.36 28.36
C GLY A 1012 14.19 20.35 27.86
N GLU A 1013 14.36 20.90 26.65
CA GLU A 1013 13.38 21.82 26.04
C GLU A 1013 12.01 21.16 25.85
N ARG A 1014 11.99 19.89 25.39
CA ARG A 1014 10.74 19.12 25.25
C ARG A 1014 10.01 18.97 26.59
N GLN A 1015 10.75 18.76 27.68
CA GLN A 1015 10.16 18.71 29.00
C GLN A 1015 9.60 20.06 29.45
N MET A 1016 10.31 21.16 29.19
CA MET A 1016 9.83 22.51 29.50
C MET A 1016 8.57 22.88 28.70
N LEU A 1017 8.45 22.38 27.47
CA LEU A 1017 7.23 22.52 26.66
C LEU A 1017 6.07 21.66 27.19
N CYS A 1018 6.34 20.48 27.76
CA CYS A 1018 5.32 19.71 28.48
C CYS A 1018 4.89 20.40 29.79
N MET A 1019 5.84 21.00 30.51
CA MET A 1019 5.58 21.84 31.69
C MET A 1019 4.70 23.03 31.33
N ALA A 1020 4.99 23.71 30.21
CA ALA A 1020 4.14 24.79 29.71
C ALA A 1020 2.69 24.32 29.49
N ARG A 1021 2.49 23.16 28.87
CA ARG A 1021 1.14 22.59 28.70
C ARG A 1021 0.44 22.27 30.02
N ALA A 1022 1.16 21.74 31.01
CA ALA A 1022 0.60 21.48 32.33
C ALA A 1022 0.19 22.78 33.04
N LEU A 1023 0.96 23.86 32.90
CA LEU A 1023 0.66 25.17 33.46
C LEU A 1023 -0.57 25.84 32.84
N LEU A 1024 -0.81 25.65 31.53
CA LEU A 1024 -2.00 26.17 30.87
C LEU A 1024 -3.31 25.59 31.45
N ARG A 1025 -3.27 24.34 31.91
CA ARG A 1025 -4.44 23.64 32.48
C ARG A 1025 -4.81 24.11 33.88
N GLN A 1026 -3.86 24.59 34.67
CA GLN A 1026 -4.04 24.95 36.09
C GLN A 1026 -4.79 23.88 36.92
N ALA A 1027 -4.46 22.60 36.70
CA ALA A 1027 -5.10 21.48 37.39
C ALA A 1027 -4.76 21.48 38.90
N LYS A 1028 -5.73 21.12 39.75
CA LYS A 1028 -5.51 20.98 41.21
C LYS A 1028 -4.69 19.76 41.60
N VAL A 1029 -4.64 18.75 40.74
CA VAL A 1029 -3.84 17.55 40.95
C VAL A 1029 -2.90 17.40 39.75
N VAL A 1030 -1.60 17.40 40.03
CA VAL A 1030 -0.54 17.34 39.02
C VAL A 1030 0.33 16.12 39.31
N VAL A 1031 0.57 15.30 38.29
CA VAL A 1031 1.44 14.12 38.37
C VAL A 1031 2.70 14.33 37.54
N LEU A 1032 3.86 14.14 38.16
CA LEU A 1032 5.17 14.23 37.52
C LEU A 1032 5.76 12.81 37.45
N ASP A 1033 5.94 12.29 36.24
CA ASP A 1033 6.52 10.96 36.03
C ASP A 1033 7.95 11.09 35.56
N GLU A 1034 8.92 10.95 36.46
CA GLU A 1034 10.35 10.95 36.14
C GLU A 1034 10.81 12.11 35.24
N ALA A 1035 10.19 13.27 35.42
CA ALA A 1035 10.36 14.41 34.52
C ALA A 1035 11.80 14.96 34.44
N THR A 1036 12.74 14.46 35.24
CA THR A 1036 14.12 14.95 35.40
C THR A 1036 15.19 13.95 34.96
N ALA A 1037 14.80 12.74 34.53
CA ALA A 1037 15.75 11.64 34.31
C ALA A 1037 16.79 11.92 33.21
N ALA A 1038 16.38 12.63 32.14
CA ALA A 1038 17.19 12.89 30.95
C ALA A 1038 17.52 14.39 30.74
N ILE A 1039 17.49 15.17 31.82
CA ILE A 1039 17.69 16.64 31.79
C ILE A 1039 19.01 17.00 32.47
N ASP A 1040 19.67 18.04 31.94
CA ASP A 1040 20.84 18.65 32.53
C ASP A 1040 20.50 19.38 33.84
N HIS A 1041 21.48 19.50 34.73
CA HIS A 1041 21.27 20.01 36.07
C HIS A 1041 20.81 21.48 36.11
N ALA A 1042 21.16 22.31 35.11
CA ALA A 1042 20.71 23.70 35.05
C ALA A 1042 19.21 23.78 34.74
N THR A 1043 18.73 23.06 33.72
CA THR A 1043 17.31 22.99 33.37
C THR A 1043 16.47 22.32 34.45
N ASP A 1044 17.00 21.29 35.13
CA ASP A 1044 16.34 20.64 36.27
C ASP A 1044 16.06 21.62 37.42
N LYS A 1045 17.02 22.49 37.76
CA LYS A 1045 16.82 23.56 38.75
C LYS A 1045 15.71 24.54 38.35
N VAL A 1046 15.60 24.85 37.05
CA VAL A 1046 14.52 25.71 36.54
C VAL A 1046 13.18 24.99 36.66
N LEU A 1047 13.10 23.72 36.24
CA LEU A 1047 11.90 22.89 36.36
C LEU A 1047 11.41 22.82 37.81
N GLN A 1048 12.31 22.52 38.76
CA GLN A 1048 11.99 22.46 40.19
C GLN A 1048 11.51 23.81 40.73
N ARG A 1049 12.13 24.91 40.33
CA ARG A 1049 11.68 26.27 40.70
C ARG A 1049 10.25 26.50 40.23
N VAL A 1050 9.95 26.20 38.96
CA VAL A 1050 8.61 26.36 38.38
C VAL A 1050 7.59 25.50 39.13
N ILE A 1051 7.92 24.25 39.48
CA ILE A 1051 7.05 23.37 40.26
C ILE A 1051 6.77 23.97 41.65
N ARG A 1052 7.77 24.56 42.29
CA ARG A 1052 7.61 25.19 43.61
C ARG A 1052 6.72 26.41 43.56
N THR A 1053 6.96 27.31 42.60
CA THR A 1053 6.29 28.61 42.53
C THR A 1053 4.90 28.53 41.90
N GLU A 1054 4.75 27.81 40.79
CA GLU A 1054 3.52 27.82 40.00
C GLU A 1054 2.49 26.79 40.47
N PHE A 1055 2.94 25.65 41.03
CA PHE A 1055 2.06 24.63 41.60
C PHE A 1055 2.04 24.66 43.14
N ALA A 1056 2.25 25.83 43.76
CA ALA A 1056 2.23 25.99 45.21
C ALA A 1056 0.89 25.62 45.87
N THR A 1057 -0.23 25.84 45.16
CA THR A 1057 -1.59 25.58 45.66
C THR A 1057 -2.22 24.30 45.12
N SER A 1058 -1.44 23.51 44.38
CA SER A 1058 -1.89 22.27 43.72
C SER A 1058 -1.27 21.08 44.44
N THR A 1059 -2.01 19.98 44.51
CA THR A 1059 -1.49 18.69 44.99
C THR A 1059 -0.55 18.14 43.92
N VAL A 1060 0.71 17.86 44.29
CA VAL A 1060 1.74 17.39 43.34
C VAL A 1060 2.21 16.00 43.74
N LEU A 1061 2.07 15.03 42.85
CA LEU A 1061 2.56 13.66 43.00
C LEU A 1061 3.80 13.48 42.13
N THR A 1062 4.98 13.37 42.74
CA THR A 1062 6.26 13.30 42.04
C THR A 1062 6.84 11.89 42.09
N ILE A 1063 6.80 11.16 40.99
CA ILE A 1063 7.52 9.90 40.83
C ILE A 1063 8.94 10.23 40.36
N ALA A 1064 9.95 9.87 41.15
CA ALA A 1064 11.33 10.19 40.81
C ALA A 1064 12.28 9.01 41.04
N HIS A 1065 13.23 8.86 40.12
CA HIS A 1065 14.43 8.05 40.32
C HIS A 1065 15.62 8.86 40.88
N ARG A 1066 15.59 10.19 40.76
CA ARG A 1066 16.57 11.09 41.37
C ARG A 1066 16.05 11.59 42.72
N LEU A 1067 16.67 11.13 43.80
CA LEU A 1067 16.25 11.49 45.17
C LEU A 1067 16.23 13.00 45.40
N ASP A 1068 17.18 13.74 44.81
CA ASP A 1068 17.31 15.20 44.94
C ASP A 1068 16.01 15.96 44.61
N THR A 1069 15.16 15.38 43.77
CA THR A 1069 13.90 16.00 43.31
C THR A 1069 12.72 15.76 44.25
N VAL A 1070 12.84 14.85 45.20
CA VAL A 1070 11.78 14.50 46.18
C VAL A 1070 12.16 14.84 47.62
N LEU A 1071 13.39 15.29 47.88
CA LEU A 1071 13.84 15.70 49.22
C LEU A 1071 13.04 16.89 49.78
N ASP A 1072 12.56 17.77 48.92
CA ASP A 1072 11.76 18.95 49.30
C ASP A 1072 10.25 18.70 49.31
N CYS A 1073 9.80 17.44 49.20
CA CYS A 1073 8.38 17.09 49.32
C CYS A 1073 7.94 17.07 50.78
N ASP A 1074 6.68 17.41 51.04
CA ASP A 1074 6.09 17.41 52.38
C ASP A 1074 6.11 15.99 52.98
N ARG A 1075 5.90 14.98 52.13
CA ARG A 1075 5.92 13.57 52.52
C ARG A 1075 6.42 12.68 51.39
N ILE A 1076 7.04 11.56 51.76
CA ILE A 1076 7.57 10.56 50.83
C ILE A 1076 6.85 9.23 51.04
N LEU A 1077 6.42 8.62 49.94
CA LEU A 1077 5.84 7.29 49.85
C LEU A 1077 6.85 6.33 49.20
N VAL A 1078 7.24 5.29 49.93
CA VAL A 1078 8.20 4.29 49.47
C VAL A 1078 7.47 3.02 49.10
N PHE A 1079 7.57 2.63 47.83
CA PHE A 1079 6.98 1.40 47.30
C PHE A 1079 8.01 0.29 47.17
N ASP A 1080 7.63 -0.92 47.59
CA ASP A 1080 8.38 -2.14 47.37
C ASP A 1080 7.43 -3.28 46.97
N GLN A 1081 7.78 -3.99 45.90
CA GLN A 1081 7.02 -5.12 45.35
C GLN A 1081 5.50 -4.90 45.22
N GLY A 1082 5.08 -3.66 44.92
CA GLY A 1082 3.66 -3.34 44.75
C GLY A 1082 2.89 -2.98 46.02
N ALA A 1083 3.55 -2.91 47.17
CA ALA A 1083 2.98 -2.47 48.44
C ALA A 1083 3.63 -1.15 48.92
N LEU A 1084 2.89 -0.39 49.73
CA LEU A 1084 3.41 0.80 50.39
C LEU A 1084 4.22 0.36 51.63
N ALA A 1085 5.54 0.49 51.57
CA ALA A 1085 6.46 0.01 52.61
C ALA A 1085 6.72 1.07 53.68
N GLN A 1086 6.91 2.33 53.30
CA GLN A 1086 7.16 3.43 54.23
C GLN A 1086 6.42 4.70 53.79
N SER A 1087 6.02 5.51 54.76
CA SER A 1087 5.37 6.80 54.52
C SER A 1087 5.75 7.76 55.65
N GLY A 1088 6.34 8.91 55.33
CA GLY A 1088 6.76 9.89 56.33
C GLY A 1088 7.44 11.11 55.71
N THR A 1089 7.77 12.11 56.54
CA THR A 1089 8.56 13.25 56.07
C THR A 1089 9.99 12.79 55.72
N PRO A 1090 10.67 13.45 54.77
CA PRO A 1090 12.04 13.08 54.40
C PRO A 1090 12.99 13.01 55.60
N GLN A 1091 12.89 13.98 56.53
CA GLN A 1091 13.73 14.01 57.73
C GLN A 1091 13.39 12.86 58.70
N ALA A 1092 12.11 12.55 58.88
CA ALA A 1092 11.69 11.47 59.79
C ALA A 1092 12.15 10.09 59.27
N LEU A 1093 12.06 9.85 57.96
CA LEU A 1093 12.48 8.61 57.33
C LEU A 1093 14.00 8.41 57.39
N VAL A 1094 14.80 9.49 57.30
CA VAL A 1094 16.26 9.41 57.47
C VAL A 1094 16.66 9.31 58.94
N ALA A 1095 15.98 10.02 59.84
CA ALA A 1095 16.25 9.98 61.28
C ALA A 1095 15.97 8.61 61.91
N ALA A 1096 15.09 7.79 61.30
CA ALA A 1096 14.87 6.40 61.71
C ALA A 1096 16.15 5.55 61.63
N GLY A 1097 17.11 5.90 60.76
CA GLY A 1097 18.39 5.21 60.62
C GLY A 1097 18.31 3.82 59.99
N ASP A 1098 17.12 3.37 59.60
CA ASP A 1098 16.85 2.09 58.93
C ASP A 1098 15.75 2.22 57.85
N GLY A 1099 15.70 1.22 56.97
CA GLY A 1099 14.68 1.09 55.92
C GLY A 1099 15.08 1.59 54.52
N ILE A 1100 14.22 1.30 53.55
CA ILE A 1100 14.50 1.41 52.10
C ILE A 1100 14.87 2.85 51.70
N PHE A 1101 14.18 3.85 52.24
CA PHE A 1101 14.50 5.24 51.93
C PHE A 1101 15.86 5.68 52.50
N PHE A 1102 16.18 5.29 53.74
CA PHE A 1102 17.48 5.58 54.35
C PHE A 1102 18.61 4.95 53.53
N GLU A 1103 18.46 3.70 53.12
CA GLU A 1103 19.43 3.01 52.23
C GLU A 1103 19.58 3.75 50.91
N LEU A 1104 18.49 4.16 50.26
CA LEU A 1104 18.52 4.91 49.01
C LEU A 1104 19.26 6.26 49.14
N VAL A 1105 19.02 6.99 50.24
CA VAL A 1105 19.70 8.27 50.54
C VAL A 1105 21.19 8.05 50.85
N HIS A 1106 21.51 6.98 51.59
CA HIS A 1106 22.88 6.63 51.95
C HIS A 1106 23.70 6.18 50.73
N GLU A 1107 23.19 5.23 49.94
CA GLU A 1107 23.82 4.77 48.69
C GLU A 1107 23.91 5.90 47.64
N GLY A 1108 22.92 6.79 47.60
CA GLY A 1108 22.88 7.93 46.69
C GLY A 1108 23.80 9.10 47.08
N GLY A 1109 24.44 9.05 48.26
CA GLY A 1109 25.33 10.11 48.73
C GLY A 1109 24.60 11.41 49.11
N TYR A 1110 23.34 11.33 49.53
CA TYR A 1110 22.50 12.49 49.86
C TYR A 1110 22.47 12.83 51.36
N MET A 1111 23.23 12.11 52.20
CA MET A 1111 23.28 12.31 53.66
C MET A 1111 23.66 13.74 54.04
N ASP A 1112 24.63 14.33 53.35
CA ASP A 1112 25.13 15.67 53.65
C ASP A 1112 24.05 16.75 53.45
N LYS A 1113 23.18 16.58 52.43
CA LYS A 1113 22.06 17.51 52.16
C LYS A 1113 20.96 17.43 53.23
N MET A 1114 20.76 16.28 53.85
CA MET A 1114 19.80 16.09 54.94
C MET A 1114 20.32 16.63 56.28
N THR A 1115 21.64 16.67 56.50
CA THR A 1115 22.25 17.16 57.74
C THR A 1115 22.40 18.68 57.81
N VAL A 1116 22.51 19.38 56.69
CA VAL A 1116 22.76 20.83 56.62
C VAL A 1116 21.55 21.67 57.09
N HIS A 1117 20.32 21.16 57.02
CA HIS A 1117 19.15 21.86 57.57
C HIS A 1117 19.04 21.86 59.09
N ARG A 1118 19.98 21.24 59.80
CA ARG A 1118 20.00 21.24 61.28
C ARG A 1118 20.73 22.44 61.89
N THR A 1119 21.42 23.26 61.10
CA THR A 1119 22.23 24.38 61.61
C THR A 1119 21.60 25.76 61.46
N ASP A 1120 20.53 25.92 60.68
CA ASP A 1120 19.94 27.25 60.40
C ASP A 1120 18.70 27.57 61.27
N GLU A 1121 18.17 26.63 62.06
CA GLU A 1121 17.03 26.87 62.98
C GLU A 1121 17.44 27.20 64.42
N ASP A 1122 18.74 27.17 64.76
CA ASP A 1122 19.25 27.59 66.09
C ASP A 1122 19.81 29.04 66.09
N GLU A 1123 19.77 29.77 64.96
CA GLU A 1123 20.08 31.21 64.86
C GLU A 1123 19.01 31.98 64.05
N ALA A 1124 17.75 31.99 64.50
CA ALA A 1124 16.77 33.05 64.20
C ALA A 1124 15.61 33.09 65.19
#